data_AF-A0A2S6U1L4-F1
#
_entry.id   AF-A0A2S6U1L4-F1
#
_cell.length_a   1.000
_cell.length_b   1.000
_cell.length_c   1.000
_cell.angle_alpha   90.00
_cell.angle_beta   90.00
_cell.angle_gamma   90.00
#
_symmetry.space_group_name_H-M   'P 1'
#
loop_
_entity.id
_entity.type
_entity.pdbx_description
1 polymer ?
#
loop_
_entity_poly.entity_id
_entity_poly.type
_entity_poly.pdbx_seq_one_letter_code
_entity_poly.pdbx_strand_id
1 'polypeptide(L)'
;LKNQIGVSRVYFKVTGKNTIKTTCSKGRWQFWIDRGGTFTDVVARRPDGSLVTHKLLSENPEHYRDAAIQAIRELMKIEPGAPIPRDAIEVVKMGTTVATNALLERAGDRTLLVTTKGFRDGLRIGYQTRPRLFDLKIELPEMLYERVVEADERVMAEGKVRQELDLAALRPLLQAAHDDGIHSVAIVFMHGYRFPAHETAAAALAREIGFSQISTSYETSPLMKFVSRGDTTVVDAYLSPLLRRYVDHVAAELGGTRLMFMQSSGGLTGAHLFQGKDAILSGPAGGIVGAVETAGQAGLDKIISFDMGGTSTDVAHYNGVYERAFETQVAGVRMRAPIMLIHTVAAGGGSICFFDGSRYRVGPESAGANPGPACYRRGGPLCVTDCNVMLGKLQPEHFPHVFGKNQDAPLDADVVRAKFAALAKEIHAATGDERSPVEVADGYLKIAVENMANAIKKISVQRGYDVTGYTLNCFGGAGGQHACLVADALGMTKVLIHPLAGVLSAYGMGLADIRALRERAVEATLDDAMMPALAAELDDLAGQAVAELREQDIPEARIEIVRRAHLRYEGSDTPHAVEFGTPAEMTARFETAHHQHYGFIMPEKYLIVEAAAVEAIGLMAKTQEPDLNGAAAGGSTPELAVVSAYMDGAERDTPVIDRDALRPGDTVAGPAVIREQTATTVVEPGWQAEMTPKGHLILTRIVAMRQNFAVGTQCDPVMLEVFNNLFMSIAEQMGITLQNTAYSVNIKERLDFSCAIFNPNGMLVANAPHIPIHLGSMSESIRTVLTENRGVMKPGDVYVVNAPYNGGTHLPDVTAITPVFDKAADSILF
;
A
#
# COMPACT_ATOMS: atom_id res chain seq x y z
N LEU A 1 46.82 11.63 -5.77
CA LEU A 1 47.04 12.45 -4.56
C LEU A 1 45.87 12.16 -3.60
N LYS A 2 45.79 10.97 -3.00
CA LYS A 2 46.42 10.56 -1.71
C LYS A 2 46.30 11.60 -0.59
N ASN A 3 45.51 11.19 0.41
CA ASN A 3 45.68 11.35 1.85
C ASN A 3 44.78 12.34 2.61
N GLN A 4 44.22 11.76 3.68
CA GLN A 4 43.79 12.36 4.95
C GLN A 4 42.46 13.13 4.97
N ILE A 5 41.36 12.40 5.17
CA ILE A 5 40.38 12.81 6.17
C ILE A 5 40.07 11.55 6.99
N GLY A 6 40.50 11.55 8.25
CA GLY A 6 40.20 10.48 9.20
C GLY A 6 38.70 10.45 9.46
N VAL A 7 38.07 9.30 9.20
CA VAL A 7 36.67 9.07 9.53
C VAL A 7 36.60 8.44 10.90
N SER A 8 36.06 9.23 11.83
CA SER A 8 35.83 8.90 13.23
C SER A 8 34.76 7.81 13.35
N ARG A 9 35.09 6.74 14.08
CA ARG A 9 34.18 5.65 14.49
C ARG A 9 33.04 6.21 15.36
N VAL A 10 31.77 5.86 15.13
CA VAL A 10 30.79 5.72 16.23
C VAL A 10 29.71 4.67 15.89
N TYR A 11 29.42 3.85 16.91
CA TYR A 11 28.41 2.82 17.02
C TYR A 11 27.10 3.40 17.55
N PHE A 12 25.94 2.98 17.02
CA PHE A 12 24.64 3.31 17.59
C PHE A 12 24.42 2.51 18.87
N LYS A 13 24.43 3.17 20.03
CA LYS A 13 24.07 2.54 21.31
C LYS A 13 22.78 3.16 21.83
N VAL A 14 21.66 2.65 21.35
CA VAL A 14 20.33 2.96 21.88
C VAL A 14 20.12 2.11 23.13
N THR A 15 20.56 2.60 24.29
CA THR A 15 20.30 1.97 25.60
C THR A 15 19.17 2.71 26.31
N GLY A 16 17.92 2.33 26.04
CA GLY A 16 16.70 2.71 26.78
C GLY A 16 16.00 1.47 27.34
N LYS A 17 15.39 1.58 28.53
CA LYS A 17 14.92 0.47 29.37
C LYS A 17 13.50 -0.06 29.06
N ASN A 18 12.93 0.15 27.87
CA ASN A 18 11.60 -0.38 27.58
C ASN A 18 11.61 -1.87 27.20
N THR A 19 11.44 -2.68 28.23
CA THR A 19 11.43 -4.13 28.19
C THR A 19 9.96 -4.58 28.16
N ILE A 20 9.33 -4.66 26.98
CA ILE A 20 8.00 -5.29 26.87
C ILE A 20 8.19 -6.80 27.05
N LYS A 21 7.68 -7.40 28.15
CA LYS A 21 7.89 -8.82 28.48
C LYS A 21 6.78 -9.71 27.93
N THR A 22 7.07 -10.49 26.91
CA THR A 22 6.06 -11.34 26.25
C THR A 22 6.04 -12.78 26.80
N THR A 23 4.86 -13.35 27.02
CA THR A 23 4.67 -14.68 27.63
C THR A 23 4.65 -15.81 26.59
N CYS A 24 5.81 -16.37 26.25
CA CYS A 24 5.97 -17.69 25.58
C CYS A 24 7.40 -18.25 25.80
N SER A 25 7.65 -19.53 25.52
CA SER A 25 8.80 -20.37 25.94
C SER A 25 10.17 -19.66 26.09
N LYS A 26 10.77 -19.80 27.27
CA LYS A 26 12.16 -19.40 27.58
C LYS A 26 13.14 -20.14 26.65
N GLY A 27 14.14 -19.44 26.10
CA GLY A 27 15.39 -20.11 25.69
C GLY A 27 16.20 -19.55 24.52
N ARG A 28 15.64 -18.75 23.60
CA ARG A 28 16.35 -18.28 22.38
C ARG A 28 15.88 -16.91 21.91
N TRP A 29 16.68 -16.28 21.06
CA TRP A 29 16.35 -15.01 20.40
C TRP A 29 15.38 -15.20 19.24
N GLN A 30 14.52 -14.21 19.03
CA GLN A 30 13.79 -14.04 17.77
C GLN A 30 14.08 -12.65 17.20
N PHE A 31 14.25 -12.55 15.89
CA PHE A 31 14.45 -11.28 15.21
C PHE A 31 13.36 -11.05 14.17
N TRP A 32 12.78 -9.86 14.19
CA TRP A 32 11.76 -9.41 13.25
C TRP A 32 12.26 -8.13 12.59
N ILE A 33 12.42 -8.15 11.27
CA ILE A 33 13.23 -7.16 10.55
C ILE A 33 12.48 -6.65 9.33
N ASP A 34 12.22 -5.35 9.30
CA ASP A 34 11.74 -4.68 8.09
C ASP A 34 12.90 -3.93 7.43
N ARG A 35 13.39 -4.46 6.32
CA ARG A 35 14.42 -3.79 5.52
C ARG A 35 13.75 -2.86 4.50
N GLY A 36 13.50 -1.63 4.93
CA GLY A 36 13.01 -0.54 4.08
C GLY A 36 14.10 0.09 3.20
N GLY A 37 13.73 1.11 2.41
CA GLY A 37 14.66 1.79 1.50
C GLY A 37 15.69 2.68 2.22
N THR A 38 15.31 3.37 3.30
CA THR A 38 16.24 4.25 4.05
C THR A 38 16.78 3.58 5.31
N PHE A 39 15.88 3.00 6.10
CA PHE A 39 16.22 2.38 7.37
C PHE A 39 15.78 0.92 7.41
N THR A 40 16.57 0.13 8.13
CA THR A 40 16.21 -1.23 8.53
C THR A 40 15.76 -1.17 9.97
N ASP A 41 14.49 -1.48 10.18
CA ASP A 41 13.84 -1.47 11.49
C ASP A 41 13.84 -2.88 12.06
N VAL A 42 14.30 -3.02 13.30
CA VAL A 42 14.50 -4.31 13.95
C VAL A 42 13.78 -4.33 15.28
N VAL A 43 12.97 -5.36 15.47
CA VAL A 43 12.43 -5.74 16.77
C VAL A 43 12.98 -7.12 17.10
N ALA A 44 13.64 -7.25 18.24
CA ALA A 44 14.18 -8.51 18.70
C ALA A 44 13.57 -8.91 20.04
N ARG A 45 13.17 -10.17 20.15
CA ARG A 45 12.77 -10.79 21.40
C ARG A 45 13.96 -11.50 22.00
N ARG A 46 14.36 -11.08 23.20
CA ARG A 46 15.42 -11.70 23.99
C ARG A 46 14.98 -13.05 24.56
N PRO A 47 15.93 -13.93 24.96
CA PRO A 47 15.63 -15.20 25.61
C PRO A 47 14.82 -15.10 26.91
N ASP A 48 14.83 -13.92 27.57
CA ASP A 48 14.04 -13.63 28.78
C ASP A 48 12.61 -13.15 28.46
N GLY A 49 12.24 -13.07 27.17
CA GLY A 49 10.94 -12.63 26.68
C GLY A 49 10.82 -11.12 26.46
N SER A 50 11.85 -10.33 26.78
CA SER A 50 11.82 -8.89 26.56
C SER A 50 11.98 -8.50 25.09
N LEU A 51 11.25 -7.49 24.64
CA LEU A 51 11.45 -6.86 23.34
C LEU A 51 12.49 -5.75 23.43
N VAL A 52 13.31 -5.64 22.39
CA VAL A 52 14.21 -4.52 22.14
C VAL A 52 14.13 -4.10 20.69
N THR A 53 14.28 -2.80 20.45
CA THR A 53 14.27 -2.22 19.11
C THR A 53 15.67 -1.79 18.71
N HIS A 54 15.94 -1.81 17.41
CA HIS A 54 17.15 -1.26 16.83
C HIS A 54 16.87 -0.71 15.44
N LYS A 55 17.67 0.25 14.99
CA LYS A 55 17.48 0.91 13.70
C LYS A 55 18.83 1.20 13.08
N LEU A 56 19.02 0.78 11.83
CA LEU A 56 20.23 1.03 11.06
C LEU A 56 19.89 1.64 9.70
N LEU A 57 20.85 2.29 9.05
CA LEU A 57 20.72 2.63 7.63
C LEU A 57 20.66 1.34 6.80
N SER A 58 19.71 1.24 5.87
CA SER A 58 19.54 0.04 5.05
C SER A 58 20.72 -0.24 4.14
N GLU A 59 21.43 0.79 3.72
CA GLU A 59 22.64 0.69 2.92
C GLU A 59 23.75 1.53 3.54
N ASN A 60 24.83 0.85 3.95
CA ASN A 60 26.03 1.50 4.47
C ASN A 60 27.28 0.63 4.23
N PRO A 61 27.68 0.44 2.96
CA PRO A 61 28.70 -0.53 2.57
C PRO A 61 30.08 -0.26 3.16
N GLU A 62 30.34 0.97 3.62
CA GLU A 62 31.58 1.34 4.31
C GLU A 62 31.70 0.72 5.72
N HIS A 63 30.57 0.34 6.33
CA HIS A 63 30.50 -0.11 7.71
C HIS A 63 30.02 -1.56 7.86
N TYR A 64 29.08 -2.00 7.03
CA TYR A 64 28.56 -3.36 7.04
C TYR A 64 28.03 -3.78 5.68
N ARG A 65 28.04 -5.10 5.42
CA ARG A 65 27.54 -5.65 4.14
C ARG A 65 26.02 -5.69 4.07
N ASP A 66 25.37 -6.04 5.17
CA ASP A 66 23.92 -6.15 5.28
C ASP A 66 23.45 -5.64 6.66
N ALA A 67 22.43 -4.81 6.66
CA ALA A 67 21.92 -4.15 7.86
C ALA A 67 21.20 -5.13 8.81
N ALA A 68 20.52 -6.15 8.28
CA ALA A 68 19.81 -7.15 9.09
C ALA A 68 20.81 -8.01 9.88
N ILE A 69 21.84 -8.51 9.20
CA ILE A 69 22.93 -9.27 9.83
C ILE A 69 23.68 -8.42 10.85
N GLN A 70 23.97 -7.15 10.52
CA GLN A 70 24.64 -6.25 11.45
C GLN A 70 23.80 -5.99 12.71
N ALA A 71 22.49 -5.79 12.58
CA ALA A 71 21.60 -5.61 13.71
C ALA A 71 21.61 -6.81 14.66
N ILE A 72 21.56 -8.04 14.10
CA ILE A 72 21.65 -9.28 14.88
C ILE A 72 22.98 -9.32 15.65
N ARG A 73 24.09 -9.00 14.99
CA ARG A 73 25.42 -8.95 15.62
C ARG A 73 25.48 -7.96 16.77
N GLU A 74 24.99 -6.73 16.58
CA GLU A 74 25.01 -5.69 17.61
C GLU A 74 24.13 -6.03 18.81
N LEU A 75 22.92 -6.53 18.58
CA LEU A 75 21.97 -6.89 19.63
C LEU A 75 22.44 -8.09 20.46
N MET A 76 23.08 -9.07 19.81
CA MET A 76 23.68 -10.23 20.48
C MET A 76 25.09 -9.96 21.02
N LYS A 77 25.65 -8.76 20.74
CA LYS A 77 27.02 -8.36 21.11
C LYS A 77 28.08 -9.34 20.58
N ILE A 78 27.94 -9.73 19.31
CA ILE A 78 28.87 -10.64 18.63
C ILE A 78 30.06 -9.82 18.12
N GLU A 79 31.27 -10.31 18.41
CA GLU A 79 32.51 -9.68 17.95
C GLU A 79 32.61 -9.64 16.42
N PRO A 80 33.24 -8.61 15.83
CA PRO A 80 33.44 -8.52 14.37
C PRO A 80 34.12 -9.77 13.81
N GLY A 81 33.53 -10.37 12.77
CA GLY A 81 34.06 -11.56 12.11
C GLY A 81 33.80 -12.89 12.83
N ALA A 82 33.30 -12.89 14.06
CA ALA A 82 32.89 -14.13 14.72
C ALA A 82 31.60 -14.70 14.09
N PRO A 83 31.41 -16.03 14.03
CA PRO A 83 30.18 -16.63 13.52
C PRO A 83 28.98 -16.32 14.45
N ILE A 84 27.78 -16.20 13.87
CA ILE A 84 26.55 -16.03 14.66
C ILE A 84 26.18 -17.38 15.31
N PRO A 85 25.94 -17.43 16.64
CA PRO A 85 25.65 -18.67 17.35
C PRO A 85 24.22 -19.15 17.02
N ARG A 86 24.13 -20.13 16.13
CA ARG A 86 22.88 -20.62 15.51
C ARG A 86 21.87 -21.13 16.54
N ASP A 87 22.32 -21.90 17.52
CA ASP A 87 21.46 -22.47 18.56
C ASP A 87 20.86 -21.42 19.51
N ALA A 88 21.37 -20.19 19.48
CA ALA A 88 20.84 -19.09 20.28
C ALA A 88 19.69 -18.35 19.59
N ILE A 89 19.42 -18.61 18.30
CA ILE A 89 18.34 -17.97 17.53
C ILE A 89 17.28 -19.04 17.19
N GLU A 90 16.03 -18.74 17.52
CA GLU A 90 14.89 -19.58 17.15
C GLU A 90 14.43 -19.33 15.72
N VAL A 91 14.24 -18.05 15.37
CA VAL A 91 13.72 -17.63 14.06
C VAL A 91 14.13 -16.21 13.74
N VAL A 92 14.39 -15.96 12.45
CA VAL A 92 14.46 -14.63 11.85
C VAL A 92 13.29 -14.49 10.88
N LYS A 93 12.45 -13.49 11.10
CA LYS A 93 11.32 -13.13 10.23
C LYS A 93 11.62 -11.78 9.58
N MET A 94 11.47 -11.65 8.27
CA MET A 94 11.85 -10.41 7.60
C MET A 94 10.96 -10.03 6.42
N GLY A 95 10.80 -8.73 6.21
CA GLY A 95 10.27 -8.15 4.98
C GLY A 95 11.35 -7.33 4.30
N THR A 96 11.21 -7.14 2.99
CA THR A 96 12.23 -6.44 2.22
C THR A 96 11.66 -5.67 1.04
N THR A 97 12.18 -4.47 0.82
CA THR A 97 11.86 -3.69 -0.37
C THR A 97 12.73 -4.03 -1.59
N VAL A 98 13.59 -5.05 -1.52
CA VAL A 98 14.50 -5.44 -2.63
C VAL A 98 13.75 -5.70 -3.93
N ALA A 99 12.65 -6.47 -3.89
CA ALA A 99 11.85 -6.75 -5.08
C ALA A 99 11.22 -5.48 -5.66
N THR A 100 10.59 -4.67 -4.81
CA THR A 100 9.93 -3.43 -5.24
C THR A 100 10.94 -2.42 -5.82
N ASN A 101 12.10 -2.26 -5.19
CA ASN A 101 13.16 -1.37 -5.67
C ASN A 101 13.74 -1.87 -6.99
N ALA A 102 14.04 -3.17 -7.10
CA ALA A 102 14.54 -3.75 -8.35
C ALA A 102 13.55 -3.59 -9.51
N LEU A 103 12.25 -3.67 -9.23
CA LEU A 103 11.21 -3.43 -10.24
C LEU A 103 11.16 -1.96 -10.69
N LEU A 104 11.30 -1.01 -9.74
CA LEU A 104 11.35 0.43 -10.01
C LEU A 104 12.62 0.84 -10.77
N GLU A 105 13.77 0.30 -10.40
CA GLU A 105 15.08 0.60 -10.97
C GLU A 105 15.41 -0.23 -12.22
N ARG A 106 14.52 -1.17 -12.61
CA ARG A 106 14.75 -2.12 -13.70
C ARG A 106 16.06 -2.92 -13.51
N ALA A 107 16.28 -3.38 -12.28
CA ALA A 107 17.51 -4.06 -11.83
C ALA A 107 17.31 -5.56 -11.49
N GLY A 108 16.39 -6.24 -12.19
CA GLY A 108 16.24 -7.71 -12.12
C GLY A 108 17.10 -8.46 -13.13
N ASP A 109 16.94 -9.78 -13.20
CA ASP A 109 17.74 -10.64 -14.07
C ASP A 109 17.22 -10.67 -15.51
N ARG A 110 18.15 -10.82 -16.47
CA ARG A 110 17.83 -10.96 -17.89
C ARG A 110 16.89 -12.14 -18.09
N THR A 111 15.73 -11.88 -18.67
CA THR A 111 14.61 -12.84 -18.73
C THR A 111 14.19 -13.12 -20.18
N LEU A 112 14.05 -14.39 -20.50
CA LEU A 112 13.46 -14.89 -21.74
C LEU A 112 11.95 -15.09 -21.56
N LEU A 113 11.13 -14.65 -22.51
CA LEU A 113 9.72 -15.04 -22.60
C LEU A 113 9.54 -16.14 -23.65
N VAL A 114 8.98 -17.28 -23.24
CA VAL A 114 8.54 -18.35 -24.15
C VAL A 114 7.02 -18.30 -24.20
N THR A 115 6.47 -18.14 -25.40
CA THR A 115 5.03 -17.95 -25.59
C THR A 115 4.49 -18.73 -26.79
N THR A 116 3.17 -18.81 -26.90
CA THR A 116 2.49 -19.42 -28.04
C THR A 116 2.85 -18.73 -29.35
N LYS A 117 3.09 -19.49 -30.42
CA LYS A 117 3.30 -18.91 -31.76
C LYS A 117 2.13 -18.02 -32.20
N GLY A 118 2.46 -16.82 -32.68
CA GLY A 118 1.53 -15.75 -33.01
C GLY A 118 1.25 -14.78 -31.85
N PHE A 119 1.79 -15.02 -30.64
CA PHE A 119 1.57 -14.20 -29.45
C PHE A 119 2.83 -13.46 -28.98
N ARG A 120 3.86 -13.35 -29.85
CA ARG A 120 5.12 -12.64 -29.57
C ARG A 120 4.97 -11.29 -28.88
N ASP A 121 4.08 -10.46 -29.40
CA ASP A 121 3.85 -9.09 -28.94
C ASP A 121 2.69 -8.98 -27.93
N GLY A 122 2.10 -10.10 -27.48
CA GLY A 122 0.87 -10.10 -26.69
C GLY A 122 0.98 -9.30 -25.38
N LEU A 123 2.07 -9.46 -24.63
CA LEU A 123 2.29 -8.71 -23.39
C LEU A 123 2.64 -7.24 -23.64
N ARG A 124 3.42 -6.97 -24.70
CA ARG A 124 3.80 -5.62 -25.13
C ARG A 124 2.60 -4.78 -25.58
N ILE A 125 1.66 -5.38 -26.30
CA ILE A 125 0.39 -4.75 -26.70
C ILE A 125 -0.49 -4.54 -25.46
N GLY A 126 -0.61 -5.58 -24.63
CA GLY A 126 -1.41 -5.54 -23.42
C GLY A 126 -2.87 -5.18 -23.71
N TYR A 127 -3.40 -4.20 -22.97
CA TYR A 127 -4.78 -3.72 -23.08
C TYR A 127 -4.94 -2.46 -23.96
N GLN A 128 -3.86 -1.97 -24.58
CA GLN A 128 -3.84 -0.74 -25.39
C GLN A 128 -4.26 0.55 -24.65
N THR A 129 -4.31 0.52 -23.32
CA THR A 129 -4.58 1.68 -22.47
C THR A 129 -3.43 2.67 -22.49
N ARG A 130 -3.73 3.97 -22.45
CA ARG A 130 -2.73 5.06 -22.35
C ARG A 130 -2.82 5.75 -21.00
N PRO A 131 -1.90 5.49 -20.05
CA PRO A 131 -1.94 6.10 -18.72
C PRO A 131 -1.87 7.64 -18.75
N ARG A 132 -1.06 8.18 -19.67
CA ARG A 132 -0.98 9.63 -19.93
C ARG A 132 -1.55 9.92 -21.31
N LEU A 133 -2.88 9.98 -21.37
CA LEU A 133 -3.63 10.04 -22.62
C LEU A 133 -3.35 11.31 -23.45
N PHE A 134 -2.98 12.41 -22.78
CA PHE A 134 -2.69 13.70 -23.40
C PHE A 134 -1.24 13.87 -23.88
N ASP A 135 -0.33 12.94 -23.55
CA ASP A 135 1.06 13.04 -23.99
C ASP A 135 1.15 12.84 -25.51
N LEU A 136 1.68 13.81 -26.23
CA LEU A 136 1.88 13.68 -27.69
C LEU A 136 2.96 12.63 -28.02
N LYS A 137 3.94 12.46 -27.14
CA LYS A 137 4.98 11.43 -27.22
C LYS A 137 4.57 10.25 -26.36
N ILE A 138 4.01 9.21 -26.99
CA ILE A 138 3.64 7.99 -26.29
C ILE A 138 4.90 7.24 -25.89
N GLU A 139 5.11 7.10 -24.59
CA GLU A 139 6.16 6.24 -24.04
C GLU A 139 5.53 4.91 -23.65
N LEU A 140 5.89 3.86 -24.38
CA LEU A 140 5.47 2.51 -24.05
C LEU A 140 6.21 2.04 -22.78
N PRO A 141 5.56 1.28 -21.89
CA PRO A 141 6.24 0.64 -20.79
C PRO A 141 7.41 -0.20 -21.30
N GLU A 142 8.55 -0.12 -20.63
CA GLU A 142 9.65 -1.03 -20.85
C GLU A 142 9.25 -2.45 -20.42
N MET A 143 9.55 -3.43 -21.28
CA MET A 143 9.27 -4.83 -20.97
C MET A 143 10.36 -5.39 -20.04
N LEU A 144 9.97 -6.24 -19.08
CA LEU A 144 10.92 -6.90 -18.18
C LEU A 144 11.68 -8.07 -18.85
N TYR A 145 11.19 -8.57 -19.98
CA TYR A 145 11.85 -9.59 -20.76
C TYR A 145 12.69 -8.97 -21.89
N GLU A 146 13.83 -9.57 -22.18
CA GLU A 146 14.79 -9.09 -23.20
C GLU A 146 14.52 -9.73 -24.56
N ARG A 147 14.09 -11.00 -24.57
CA ARG A 147 13.90 -11.81 -25.79
C ARG A 147 12.60 -12.59 -25.71
N VAL A 148 11.99 -12.83 -26.87
CA VAL A 148 10.79 -13.68 -26.99
C VAL A 148 11.10 -14.85 -27.92
N VAL A 149 10.73 -16.05 -27.48
CA VAL A 149 10.71 -17.28 -28.28
C VAL A 149 9.27 -17.75 -28.42
N GLU A 150 8.87 -18.02 -29.65
CA GLU A 150 7.56 -18.58 -29.97
C GLU A 150 7.67 -20.10 -30.10
N ALA A 151 7.00 -20.83 -29.21
CA ALA A 151 6.87 -22.28 -29.31
C ALA A 151 5.77 -22.61 -30.34
N ASP A 152 5.98 -23.63 -31.17
CA ASP A 152 4.95 -24.10 -32.10
C ASP A 152 4.02 -25.08 -31.37
N GLU A 153 2.99 -24.54 -30.74
CA GLU A 153 2.01 -25.28 -29.94
C GLU A 153 0.64 -24.58 -30.00
N ARG A 154 -0.45 -25.30 -29.69
CA ARG A 154 -1.75 -24.66 -29.44
C ARG A 154 -2.71 -25.61 -28.74
N VAL A 155 -3.25 -25.16 -27.60
CA VAL A 155 -4.41 -25.76 -26.95
C VAL A 155 -5.61 -24.82 -27.13
N MET A 156 -6.80 -25.38 -27.37
CA MET A 156 -8.05 -24.63 -27.48
C MET A 156 -8.71 -24.44 -26.10
N ALA A 157 -9.70 -23.55 -25.99
CA ALA A 157 -10.35 -23.23 -24.70
C ALA A 157 -11.03 -24.44 -24.05
N GLU A 158 -11.48 -25.41 -24.86
CA GLU A 158 -12.11 -26.67 -24.43
C GLU A 158 -11.09 -27.79 -24.15
N GLY A 159 -9.79 -27.52 -24.28
CA GLY A 159 -8.70 -28.48 -24.02
C GLY A 159 -8.27 -29.32 -25.20
N LYS A 160 -8.91 -29.16 -26.38
CA LYS A 160 -8.47 -29.84 -27.60
C LYS A 160 -7.08 -29.32 -28.02
N VAL A 161 -6.10 -30.21 -28.11
CA VAL A 161 -4.79 -29.89 -28.69
C VAL A 161 -4.98 -29.69 -30.20
N ARG A 162 -4.72 -28.47 -30.68
CA ARG A 162 -4.73 -28.12 -32.10
C ARG A 162 -3.35 -28.33 -32.73
N GLN A 163 -2.29 -28.05 -31.97
CA GLN A 163 -0.91 -28.23 -32.37
C GLN A 163 -0.12 -28.74 -31.16
N GLU A 164 0.47 -29.93 -31.29
CA GLU A 164 1.37 -30.50 -30.29
C GLU A 164 2.62 -29.63 -30.15
N LEU A 165 3.17 -29.54 -28.95
CA LEU A 165 4.40 -28.80 -28.69
C LEU A 165 5.60 -29.45 -29.39
N ASP A 166 6.21 -28.73 -30.33
CA ASP A 166 7.45 -29.17 -30.99
C ASP A 166 8.69 -28.89 -30.13
N LEU A 167 9.03 -29.85 -29.26
CA LEU A 167 10.23 -29.78 -28.40
C LEU A 167 11.54 -29.77 -29.19
N ALA A 168 11.58 -30.42 -30.36
CA ALA A 168 12.78 -30.50 -31.19
C ALA A 168 13.10 -29.15 -31.81
N ALA A 169 12.08 -28.40 -32.24
CA ALA A 169 12.22 -27.03 -32.71
C ALA A 169 12.47 -26.03 -31.56
N LEU A 170 11.88 -26.24 -30.39
CA LEU A 170 12.04 -25.34 -29.24
C LEU A 170 13.45 -25.40 -28.63
N ARG A 171 14.07 -26.58 -28.54
CA ARG A 171 15.38 -26.79 -27.92
C ARG A 171 16.48 -25.84 -28.43
N PRO A 172 16.77 -25.73 -29.74
CA PRO A 172 17.84 -24.86 -30.22
C PRO A 172 17.56 -23.37 -29.92
N LEU A 173 16.30 -22.95 -29.87
CA LEU A 173 15.93 -21.57 -29.54
C LEU A 173 16.19 -21.25 -28.07
N LEU A 174 15.86 -22.18 -27.16
CA LEU A 174 16.16 -22.06 -25.74
C LEU A 174 17.68 -22.13 -25.48
N GLN A 175 18.39 -23.03 -26.15
CA GLN A 175 19.85 -23.16 -26.03
C GLN A 175 20.55 -21.88 -26.45
N ALA A 176 20.17 -21.29 -27.59
CA ALA A 176 20.77 -20.04 -28.06
C ALA A 176 20.56 -18.88 -27.07
N ALA A 177 19.39 -18.79 -26.42
CA ALA A 177 19.15 -17.78 -25.40
C ALA A 177 20.00 -18.01 -24.13
N HIS A 178 20.17 -19.27 -23.73
CA HIS A 178 21.03 -19.65 -22.61
C HIS A 178 22.50 -19.35 -22.87
N ASP A 179 23.00 -19.70 -24.06
CA ASP A 179 24.38 -19.45 -24.50
C ASP A 179 24.69 -17.94 -24.57
N ASP A 180 23.68 -17.10 -24.85
CA ASP A 180 23.76 -15.64 -24.81
C ASP A 180 23.69 -15.05 -23.37
N GLY A 181 23.70 -15.90 -22.35
CA GLY A 181 23.72 -15.52 -20.93
C GLY A 181 22.36 -15.15 -20.33
N ILE A 182 21.24 -15.58 -20.94
CA ILE A 182 19.90 -15.44 -20.36
C ILE A 182 19.58 -16.73 -19.60
N HIS A 183 19.61 -16.67 -18.27
CA HIS A 183 19.43 -17.84 -17.39
C HIS A 183 18.08 -17.89 -16.67
N SER A 184 17.23 -16.87 -16.85
CA SER A 184 15.86 -16.85 -16.37
C SER A 184 14.86 -16.94 -17.51
N VAL A 185 13.81 -17.75 -17.35
CA VAL A 185 12.76 -17.93 -18.37
C VAL A 185 11.36 -17.90 -17.76
N ALA A 186 10.47 -17.15 -18.40
CA ALA A 186 9.03 -17.16 -18.19
C ALA A 186 8.34 -17.91 -19.33
N ILE A 187 7.48 -18.87 -19.01
CA ILE A 187 6.77 -19.70 -19.99
C ILE A 187 5.27 -19.43 -19.87
N VAL A 188 4.67 -18.92 -20.94
CA VAL A 188 3.27 -18.47 -20.95
C VAL A 188 2.58 -18.95 -22.23
N PHE A 189 1.79 -20.01 -22.13
CA PHE A 189 1.01 -20.53 -23.25
C PHE A 189 -0.47 -20.16 -23.13
N MET A 190 -1.13 -20.01 -24.28
CA MET A 190 -2.56 -19.79 -24.36
C MET A 190 -3.31 -20.98 -23.73
N HIS A 191 -4.24 -20.67 -22.82
CA HIS A 191 -4.97 -21.64 -21.99
C HIS A 191 -4.12 -22.53 -21.07
N GLY A 192 -2.82 -22.22 -20.88
CA GLY A 192 -1.93 -22.94 -19.97
C GLY A 192 -2.42 -22.99 -18.52
N TYR A 193 -3.17 -21.98 -18.08
CA TYR A 193 -3.81 -21.93 -16.75
C TYR A 193 -4.75 -23.11 -16.45
N ARG A 194 -5.34 -23.73 -17.49
CA ARG A 194 -6.26 -24.87 -17.39
C ARG A 194 -5.64 -26.16 -17.92
N PHE A 195 -4.78 -26.06 -18.94
CA PHE A 195 -4.15 -27.21 -19.61
C PHE A 195 -2.61 -27.08 -19.57
N PRO A 196 -1.96 -27.43 -18.44
CA PRO A 196 -0.56 -27.10 -18.17
C PRO A 196 0.46 -28.01 -18.87
N ALA A 197 0.03 -29.06 -19.59
CA ALA A 197 0.91 -30.09 -20.11
C ALA A 197 2.05 -29.55 -20.99
N HIS A 198 1.75 -28.61 -21.90
CA HIS A 198 2.78 -28.01 -22.76
C HIS A 198 3.75 -27.12 -21.98
N GLU A 199 3.26 -26.30 -21.03
CA GLU A 199 4.15 -25.48 -20.20
C GLU A 199 5.07 -26.36 -19.35
N THR A 200 4.55 -27.46 -18.81
CA THR A 200 5.32 -28.45 -18.04
C THR A 200 6.45 -29.07 -18.88
N ALA A 201 6.15 -29.45 -20.12
CA ALA A 201 7.14 -30.02 -21.04
C ALA A 201 8.21 -28.99 -21.45
N ALA A 202 7.82 -27.75 -21.73
CA ALA A 202 8.75 -26.66 -22.02
C ALA A 202 9.65 -26.32 -20.82
N ALA A 203 9.10 -26.34 -19.59
CA ALA A 203 9.85 -26.12 -18.36
C ALA A 203 10.87 -27.25 -18.10
N ALA A 204 10.48 -28.51 -18.36
CA ALA A 204 11.41 -29.64 -18.25
C ALA A 204 12.60 -29.48 -19.23
N LEU A 205 12.32 -29.09 -20.47
CA LEU A 205 13.36 -28.81 -21.47
C LEU A 205 14.29 -27.65 -21.06
N ALA A 206 13.74 -26.55 -20.55
CA ALA A 206 14.55 -25.44 -20.04
C ALA A 206 15.46 -25.88 -18.87
N ARG A 207 14.96 -26.76 -17.99
CA ARG A 207 15.74 -27.32 -16.88
C ARG A 207 16.89 -28.21 -17.37
N GLU A 208 16.66 -29.03 -18.40
CA GLU A 208 17.72 -29.83 -19.03
C GLU A 208 18.82 -28.98 -19.66
N ILE A 209 18.46 -27.83 -20.26
CA ILE A 209 19.43 -26.89 -20.85
C ILE A 209 20.25 -26.17 -19.76
N GLY A 210 19.69 -25.99 -18.57
CA GLY A 210 20.38 -25.40 -17.43
C GLY A 210 19.95 -23.96 -17.10
N PHE A 211 18.73 -23.57 -17.44
CA PHE A 211 18.14 -22.33 -16.90
C PHE A 211 18.06 -22.42 -15.38
N SER A 212 18.54 -21.40 -14.67
CA SER A 212 18.60 -21.37 -13.21
C SER A 212 17.28 -20.92 -12.57
N GLN A 213 16.47 -20.16 -13.31
CA GLN A 213 15.11 -19.78 -12.93
C GLN A 213 14.14 -20.08 -14.06
N ILE A 214 13.06 -20.79 -13.74
CA ILE A 214 12.00 -21.20 -14.67
C ILE A 214 10.67 -20.91 -13.99
N SER A 215 9.89 -20.01 -14.57
CA SER A 215 8.58 -19.64 -14.05
C SER A 215 7.52 -20.02 -15.09
N THR A 216 6.56 -20.85 -14.72
CA THR A 216 5.45 -21.23 -15.58
C THR A 216 4.18 -20.47 -15.19
N SER A 217 3.34 -20.20 -16.17
CA SER A 217 2.17 -19.34 -15.96
C SER A 217 1.07 -20.03 -15.17
N TYR A 218 0.97 -21.37 -15.27
CA TYR A 218 0.03 -22.15 -14.47
C TYR A 218 0.42 -22.28 -12.99
N GLU A 219 1.71 -22.22 -12.64
CA GLU A 219 2.16 -22.23 -11.23
C GLU A 219 2.10 -20.83 -10.62
N THR A 220 2.47 -19.80 -11.38
CA THR A 220 2.58 -18.43 -10.86
C THR A 220 1.23 -17.72 -10.77
N SER A 221 0.33 -17.92 -11.72
CA SER A 221 -1.00 -17.31 -11.77
C SER A 221 -2.01 -18.26 -12.48
N PRO A 222 -2.57 -19.26 -11.78
CA PRO A 222 -3.45 -20.34 -12.34
C PRO A 222 -4.86 -19.88 -12.77
N LEU A 223 -5.00 -18.62 -13.20
CA LEU A 223 -6.27 -18.00 -13.53
C LEU A 223 -6.32 -17.55 -15.00
N MET A 224 -7.52 -17.27 -15.49
CA MET A 224 -7.75 -16.76 -16.84
C MET A 224 -7.06 -15.38 -17.04
N LYS A 225 -7.09 -14.85 -18.28
CA LYS A 225 -6.46 -13.61 -18.77
C LYS A 225 -4.98 -13.73 -19.10
N PHE A 226 -4.68 -13.80 -20.39
CA PHE A 226 -3.33 -14.00 -20.92
C PHE A 226 -2.33 -12.90 -20.52
N VAL A 227 -2.74 -11.62 -20.57
CA VAL A 227 -1.86 -10.48 -20.30
C VAL A 227 -1.44 -10.44 -18.83
N SER A 228 -2.39 -10.33 -17.89
CA SER A 228 -2.06 -10.27 -16.46
C SER A 228 -1.35 -11.53 -15.96
N ARG A 229 -1.76 -12.72 -16.43
CA ARG A 229 -1.05 -13.98 -16.11
C ARG A 229 0.38 -13.95 -16.62
N GLY A 230 0.57 -13.54 -17.88
CA GLY A 230 1.88 -13.50 -18.50
C GLY A 230 2.82 -12.49 -17.84
N ASP A 231 2.35 -11.27 -17.55
CA ASP A 231 3.16 -10.27 -16.86
C ASP A 231 3.55 -10.72 -15.45
N THR A 232 2.65 -11.39 -14.72
CA THR A 232 2.97 -12.00 -13.41
C THR A 232 4.07 -13.04 -13.50
N THR A 233 3.99 -13.90 -14.52
CA THR A 233 4.99 -14.96 -14.77
C THR A 233 6.36 -14.35 -15.09
N VAL A 234 6.37 -13.26 -15.87
CA VAL A 234 7.59 -12.51 -16.20
C VAL A 234 8.15 -11.81 -14.97
N VAL A 235 7.32 -11.14 -14.17
CA VAL A 235 7.74 -10.51 -12.91
C VAL A 235 8.41 -11.53 -11.99
N ASP A 236 7.82 -12.72 -11.87
CA ASP A 236 8.41 -13.78 -11.06
C ASP A 236 9.78 -14.20 -11.59
N ALA A 237 9.88 -14.53 -12.87
CA ALA A 237 11.15 -14.90 -13.52
C ALA A 237 12.23 -13.81 -13.38
N TYR A 238 11.82 -12.55 -13.48
CA TYR A 238 12.70 -11.39 -13.42
C TYR A 238 13.26 -11.12 -12.02
N LEU A 239 12.44 -11.30 -10.97
CA LEU A 239 12.79 -10.92 -9.59
C LEU A 239 13.27 -12.09 -8.72
N SER A 240 12.77 -13.31 -8.95
CA SER A 240 13.10 -14.50 -8.15
C SER A 240 14.61 -14.77 -8.01
N PRO A 241 15.46 -14.65 -9.05
CA PRO A 241 16.89 -14.92 -8.90
C PRO A 241 17.60 -13.89 -8.02
N LEU A 242 17.24 -12.60 -8.14
CA LEU A 242 17.76 -11.54 -7.27
C LEU A 242 17.40 -11.78 -5.80
N LEU A 243 16.14 -12.11 -5.53
CA LEU A 243 15.69 -12.44 -4.18
C LEU A 243 16.42 -13.66 -3.64
N ARG A 244 16.60 -14.71 -4.46
CA ARG A 244 17.30 -15.91 -4.02
C ARG A 244 18.75 -15.64 -3.64
N ARG A 245 19.47 -14.81 -4.41
CA ARG A 245 20.83 -14.36 -4.02
C ARG A 245 20.84 -13.65 -2.67
N TYR A 246 19.85 -12.80 -2.41
CA TYR A 246 19.72 -12.10 -1.13
C TYR A 246 19.41 -13.06 0.03
N VAL A 247 18.43 -13.95 -0.18
CA VAL A 247 18.05 -15.00 0.77
C VAL A 247 19.24 -15.90 1.09
N ASP A 248 19.96 -16.37 0.08
CA ASP A 248 21.12 -17.24 0.24
C ASP A 248 22.27 -16.52 0.98
N HIS A 249 22.46 -15.22 0.74
CA HIS A 249 23.43 -14.41 1.47
C HIS A 249 23.11 -14.35 2.98
N VAL A 250 21.86 -14.04 3.33
CA VAL A 250 21.40 -13.99 4.73
C VAL A 250 21.44 -15.38 5.36
N ALA A 251 20.99 -16.41 4.64
CA ALA A 251 21.02 -17.80 5.09
C ALA A 251 22.45 -18.31 5.34
N ALA A 252 23.43 -17.89 4.53
CA ALA A 252 24.83 -18.27 4.73
C ALA A 252 25.40 -17.74 6.07
N GLU A 253 25.03 -16.52 6.47
CA GLU A 253 25.42 -15.93 7.76
C GLU A 253 24.69 -16.55 8.96
N LEU A 254 23.42 -16.95 8.77
CA LEU A 254 22.57 -17.51 9.84
C LEU A 254 22.64 -19.05 9.94
N GLY A 255 23.17 -19.74 8.94
CA GLY A 255 23.18 -21.20 8.86
C GLY A 255 21.79 -21.82 8.88
N GLY A 256 21.60 -22.91 9.63
CA GLY A 256 20.33 -23.64 9.74
C GLY A 256 19.25 -22.96 10.60
N THR A 257 19.40 -21.66 10.92
CA THR A 257 18.37 -20.91 11.63
C THR A 257 17.13 -20.79 10.76
N ARG A 258 15.93 -20.92 11.36
CA ARG A 258 14.67 -20.76 10.63
C ARG A 258 14.57 -19.32 10.10
N LEU A 259 14.53 -19.18 8.78
CA LEU A 259 14.43 -17.89 8.08
C LEU A 259 13.10 -17.81 7.33
N MET A 260 12.31 -16.79 7.65
CA MET A 260 10.96 -16.57 7.13
C MET A 260 10.86 -15.20 6.47
N PHE A 261 10.15 -15.11 5.36
CA PHE A 261 9.92 -13.87 4.62
C PHE A 261 8.44 -13.50 4.60
N MET A 262 8.16 -12.20 4.78
CA MET A 262 6.84 -11.63 4.60
C MET A 262 6.48 -11.63 3.11
N GLN A 263 5.26 -12.07 2.80
CA GLN A 263 4.69 -12.03 1.47
C GLN A 263 3.76 -10.83 1.32
N SER A 264 3.56 -10.38 0.08
CA SER A 264 2.60 -9.34 -0.30
C SER A 264 1.17 -9.63 0.17
N SER A 265 0.83 -10.90 0.36
CA SER A 265 -0.48 -11.39 0.81
C SER A 265 -0.77 -11.17 2.31
N GLY A 266 0.26 -10.78 3.08
CA GLY A 266 0.22 -10.60 4.54
C GLY A 266 0.58 -11.85 5.35
N GLY A 267 1.01 -12.92 4.71
CA GLY A 267 1.51 -14.14 5.37
C GLY A 267 3.04 -14.23 5.36
N LEU A 268 3.60 -15.01 6.27
CA LEU A 268 4.99 -15.45 6.21
C LEU A 268 5.12 -16.74 5.37
N THR A 269 6.27 -16.91 4.74
CA THR A 269 6.68 -18.18 4.12
C THR A 269 8.16 -18.46 4.37
N GLY A 270 8.57 -19.71 4.26
CA GLY A 270 9.97 -20.12 4.37
C GLY A 270 10.82 -19.52 3.25
N ALA A 271 12.07 -19.19 3.57
CA ALA A 271 13.05 -18.61 2.65
C ALA A 271 13.14 -19.27 1.26
N HIS A 272 13.00 -20.61 1.19
CA HIS A 272 13.10 -21.37 -0.06
C HIS A 272 11.83 -21.34 -0.94
N LEU A 273 10.70 -20.92 -0.37
CA LEU A 273 9.41 -20.76 -1.05
C LEU A 273 9.14 -19.30 -1.46
N PHE A 274 10.02 -18.37 -1.07
CA PHE A 274 9.82 -16.96 -1.33
C PHE A 274 10.15 -16.61 -2.79
N GLN A 275 9.11 -16.23 -3.53
CA GLN A 275 9.17 -15.95 -4.97
C GLN A 275 9.02 -14.46 -5.29
N GLY A 276 9.48 -14.07 -6.48
CA GLY A 276 9.47 -12.70 -6.99
C GLY A 276 8.10 -12.05 -6.96
N LYS A 277 7.06 -12.76 -7.41
CA LYS A 277 5.68 -12.25 -7.44
C LYS A 277 5.10 -11.95 -6.05
N ASP A 278 5.59 -12.66 -5.01
CA ASP A 278 5.07 -12.58 -3.64
C ASP A 278 5.87 -11.61 -2.76
N ALA A 279 6.92 -10.98 -3.28
CA ALA A 279 7.83 -10.13 -2.50
C ALA A 279 7.50 -8.62 -2.59
N ILE A 280 6.66 -8.24 -3.55
CA ILE A 280 6.39 -6.85 -3.91
C ILE A 280 5.50 -6.21 -2.84
N LEU A 281 5.94 -5.12 -2.22
CA LEU A 281 5.25 -4.48 -1.09
C LEU A 281 5.16 -5.37 0.18
N SER A 282 6.09 -6.32 0.36
CA SER A 282 6.14 -7.16 1.55
C SER A 282 6.45 -6.39 2.86
N GLY A 283 7.20 -5.29 2.81
CA GLY A 283 7.47 -4.43 3.98
C GLY A 283 6.19 -3.79 4.53
N PRO A 284 5.48 -2.97 3.72
CA PRO A 284 4.20 -2.36 4.10
C PRO A 284 3.14 -3.39 4.52
N ALA A 285 3.18 -4.61 3.93
CA ALA A 285 2.33 -5.70 4.36
C ALA A 285 2.54 -6.07 5.85
N GLY A 286 3.78 -6.13 6.32
CA GLY A 286 4.08 -6.30 7.74
C GLY A 286 3.49 -5.19 8.62
N GLY A 287 3.49 -3.95 8.13
CA GLY A 287 2.86 -2.80 8.80
C GLY A 287 1.36 -2.99 9.03
N ILE A 288 0.65 -3.45 8.00
CA ILE A 288 -0.80 -3.73 8.10
C ILE A 288 -1.09 -4.86 9.07
N VAL A 289 -0.33 -5.95 9.02
CA VAL A 289 -0.48 -7.04 10.01
C VAL A 289 -0.24 -6.53 11.42
N GLY A 290 0.80 -5.70 11.61
CA GLY A 290 1.08 -5.04 12.89
C GLY A 290 -0.09 -4.17 13.36
N ALA A 291 -0.66 -3.37 12.45
CA ALA A 291 -1.82 -2.53 12.75
C ALA A 291 -3.05 -3.36 13.15
N VAL A 292 -3.36 -4.43 12.42
CA VAL A 292 -4.52 -5.29 12.70
C VAL A 292 -4.35 -6.03 14.03
N GLU A 293 -3.22 -6.68 14.26
CA GLU A 293 -3.02 -7.46 15.49
C GLU A 293 -2.91 -6.56 16.72
N THR A 294 -2.32 -5.37 16.62
CA THR A 294 -2.25 -4.43 17.76
C THR A 294 -3.61 -3.78 18.05
N ALA A 295 -4.39 -3.45 17.02
CA ALA A 295 -5.76 -2.97 17.19
C ALA A 295 -6.65 -4.03 17.83
N GLY A 296 -6.56 -5.29 17.39
CA GLY A 296 -7.29 -6.41 17.99
C GLY A 296 -6.92 -6.60 19.46
N GLN A 297 -5.64 -6.44 19.82
CA GLN A 297 -5.19 -6.45 21.21
C GLN A 297 -5.73 -5.28 22.04
N ALA A 298 -6.05 -4.14 21.41
CA ALA A 298 -6.72 -2.99 22.03
C ALA A 298 -8.26 -3.11 22.02
N GLY A 299 -8.82 -4.21 21.50
CA GLY A 299 -10.27 -4.42 21.39
C GLY A 299 -10.93 -3.62 20.25
N LEU A 300 -10.18 -3.31 19.20
CA LEU A 300 -10.63 -2.56 18.03
C LEU A 300 -10.55 -3.45 16.77
N ASP A 301 -11.66 -3.62 16.08
CA ASP A 301 -11.82 -4.54 14.94
C ASP A 301 -12.06 -3.82 13.59
N LYS A 302 -12.39 -2.52 13.65
CA LYS A 302 -12.60 -1.64 12.50
C LYS A 302 -11.58 -0.51 12.49
N ILE A 303 -10.59 -0.64 11.60
CA ILE A 303 -9.49 0.32 11.52
C ILE A 303 -9.21 0.78 10.09
N ILE A 304 -8.69 1.99 9.99
CA ILE A 304 -7.90 2.44 8.84
C ILE A 304 -6.45 2.48 9.31
N SER A 305 -5.57 1.72 8.66
CA SER A 305 -4.13 1.78 8.91
C SER A 305 -3.55 3.05 8.29
N PHE A 306 -2.63 3.70 8.99
CA PHE A 306 -1.95 4.91 8.54
C PHE A 306 -0.46 4.82 8.88
N ASP A 307 0.34 4.33 7.94
CA ASP A 307 1.80 4.29 8.05
C ASP A 307 2.39 5.51 7.37
N MET A 308 2.95 6.45 8.12
CA MET A 308 3.61 7.60 7.53
C MET A 308 5.11 7.60 7.81
N GLY A 309 5.87 7.49 6.73
CA GLY A 309 7.32 7.56 6.72
C GLY A 309 7.87 8.91 6.23
N GLY A 310 9.14 8.89 5.83
CA GLY A 310 9.82 10.05 5.26
C GLY A 310 9.46 10.34 3.80
N THR A 311 8.99 9.36 3.03
CA THR A 311 8.78 9.53 1.58
C THR A 311 7.31 9.42 1.19
N SER A 312 6.58 8.51 1.83
CA SER A 312 5.21 8.14 1.48
C SER A 312 4.40 7.84 2.73
N THR A 313 3.09 7.71 2.51
CA THR A 313 2.14 7.17 3.48
C THR A 313 1.46 5.94 2.89
N ASP A 314 1.42 4.83 3.61
CA ASP A 314 0.70 3.62 3.23
C ASP A 314 -0.59 3.47 4.06
N VAL A 315 -1.73 3.32 3.38
CA VAL A 315 -3.04 3.20 4.02
C VAL A 315 -3.79 1.95 3.57
N ALA A 316 -4.51 1.33 4.48
CA ALA A 316 -5.35 0.16 4.22
C ALA A 316 -6.59 0.16 5.12
N HIS A 317 -7.66 -0.44 4.61
CA HIS A 317 -8.91 -0.65 5.35
C HIS A 317 -8.96 -2.06 5.93
N TYR A 318 -9.43 -2.19 7.17
CA TYR A 318 -9.67 -3.48 7.81
C TYR A 318 -11.00 -3.48 8.58
N ASN A 319 -11.80 -4.51 8.32
CA ASN A 319 -13.08 -4.76 8.98
C ASN A 319 -13.26 -6.28 9.13
N GLY A 320 -12.48 -6.89 10.04
CA GLY A 320 -12.50 -8.32 10.34
C GLY A 320 -11.72 -9.23 9.36
N VAL A 321 -11.47 -8.79 8.13
CA VAL A 321 -10.68 -9.53 7.13
C VAL A 321 -9.66 -8.65 6.42
N TYR A 322 -8.51 -9.22 6.04
CA TYR A 322 -7.53 -8.53 5.20
C TYR A 322 -8.09 -8.36 3.78
N GLU A 323 -8.21 -7.11 3.34
CA GLU A 323 -8.55 -6.83 1.94
C GLU A 323 -7.34 -7.07 1.04
N ARG A 324 -7.58 -7.69 -0.12
CA ARG A 324 -6.55 -7.99 -1.11
C ARG A 324 -7.01 -7.54 -2.50
N ALA A 325 -6.06 -7.01 -3.26
CA ALA A 325 -6.21 -6.84 -4.69
C ALA A 325 -5.64 -8.06 -5.39
N PHE A 326 -6.37 -8.56 -6.39
CA PHE A 326 -5.93 -9.68 -7.21
C PHE A 326 -5.32 -9.23 -8.53
N GLU A 327 -5.65 -8.03 -9.02
CA GLU A 327 -5.03 -7.39 -10.17
C GLU A 327 -4.51 -6.02 -9.74
N THR A 328 -3.21 -5.79 -9.90
CA THR A 328 -2.55 -4.53 -9.54
C THR A 328 -1.54 -4.12 -10.60
N GLN A 329 -1.11 -2.86 -10.53
CA GLN A 329 -0.01 -2.35 -11.35
C GLN A 329 1.04 -1.74 -10.43
N VAL A 330 2.28 -2.23 -10.51
CA VAL A 330 3.40 -1.71 -9.73
C VAL A 330 4.54 -1.36 -10.68
N ALA A 331 5.08 -0.14 -10.56
CA ALA A 331 6.12 0.37 -11.47
C ALA A 331 5.78 0.22 -12.97
N GLY A 332 4.50 0.43 -13.31
CA GLY A 332 3.97 0.28 -14.67
C GLY A 332 3.76 -1.16 -15.14
N VAL A 333 4.14 -2.17 -14.34
CA VAL A 333 3.98 -3.59 -14.67
C VAL A 333 2.70 -4.14 -14.05
N ARG A 334 1.88 -4.81 -14.86
CA ARG A 334 0.63 -5.42 -14.41
C ARG A 334 0.93 -6.75 -13.74
N MET A 335 0.21 -7.08 -12.69
CA MET A 335 0.36 -8.37 -12.03
C MET A 335 -0.98 -8.86 -11.49
N ARG A 336 -1.12 -10.18 -11.46
CA ARG A 336 -2.24 -10.93 -10.91
C ARG A 336 -1.73 -11.82 -9.78
N ALA A 337 -1.53 -11.22 -8.61
CA ALA A 337 -1.10 -11.91 -7.40
C ALA A 337 -1.89 -11.35 -6.21
N PRO A 338 -2.18 -12.17 -5.18
CA PRO A 338 -2.86 -11.71 -3.97
C PRO A 338 -1.94 -10.76 -3.19
N ILE A 339 -2.21 -9.46 -3.32
CA ILE A 339 -1.46 -8.41 -2.62
C ILE A 339 -2.43 -7.74 -1.66
N MET A 340 -2.05 -7.54 -0.41
CA MET A 340 -2.86 -6.74 0.51
C MET A 340 -3.14 -5.39 -0.13
N LEU A 341 -4.38 -4.92 0.01
CA LEU A 341 -4.77 -3.69 -0.63
C LEU A 341 -4.19 -2.51 0.15
N ILE A 342 -2.99 -2.12 -0.26
CA ILE A 342 -2.25 -0.99 0.27
C ILE A 342 -2.34 0.13 -0.75
N HIS A 343 -2.80 1.29 -0.31
CA HIS A 343 -2.75 2.49 -1.13
C HIS A 343 -1.62 3.38 -0.63
N THR A 344 -0.59 3.51 -1.45
CA THR A 344 0.55 4.40 -1.18
C THR A 344 0.26 5.80 -1.69
N VAL A 345 0.46 6.79 -0.83
CA VAL A 345 0.32 8.22 -1.13
C VAL A 345 1.71 8.83 -1.19
N ALA A 346 1.98 9.66 -2.19
CA ALA A 346 3.20 10.45 -2.30
C ALA A 346 3.20 11.67 -1.35
N ALA A 347 2.77 11.43 -0.11
CA ALA A 347 2.74 12.39 0.98
C ALA A 347 3.45 11.75 2.18
N GLY A 348 4.63 12.25 2.51
CA GLY A 348 5.45 11.82 3.65
C GLY A 348 6.18 13.03 4.25
N GLY A 349 6.99 12.82 5.29
CA GLY A 349 7.71 13.94 5.92
C GLY A 349 8.64 14.73 4.97
N GLY A 350 9.17 14.06 3.94
CA GLY A 350 10.05 14.61 2.92
C GLY A 350 9.32 15.10 1.66
N SER A 351 8.00 15.09 1.60
CA SER A 351 7.26 15.67 0.46
C SER A 351 7.57 17.15 0.35
N ILE A 352 7.97 17.60 -0.84
CA ILE A 352 8.48 18.95 -1.08
C ILE A 352 7.31 19.95 -1.05
N CYS A 353 7.50 21.05 -0.34
CA CYS A 353 6.58 22.18 -0.29
C CYS A 353 7.09 23.30 -1.19
N PHE A 354 6.29 23.71 -2.18
CA PHE A 354 6.67 24.79 -3.09
C PHE A 354 5.47 25.59 -3.59
N PHE A 355 5.74 26.82 -4.04
CA PHE A 355 4.77 27.72 -4.65
C PHE A 355 4.98 27.74 -6.16
N ASP A 356 3.91 27.58 -6.95
CA ASP A 356 4.00 27.50 -8.42
C ASP A 356 3.84 28.85 -9.14
N GLY A 357 3.79 29.95 -8.38
CA GLY A 357 3.47 31.30 -8.87
C GLY A 357 2.02 31.70 -8.66
N SER A 358 1.13 30.75 -8.37
CA SER A 358 -0.30 31.01 -8.14
C SER A 358 -0.88 30.30 -6.91
N ARG A 359 -0.45 29.06 -6.64
CA ARG A 359 -0.96 28.22 -5.55
C ARG A 359 0.15 27.46 -4.83
N TYR A 360 -0.18 27.01 -3.63
CA TYR A 360 0.66 26.18 -2.79
C TYR A 360 0.58 24.72 -3.27
N ARG A 361 1.71 24.01 -3.30
CA ARG A 361 1.76 22.58 -3.64
C ARG A 361 2.62 21.79 -2.67
N VAL A 362 2.20 20.55 -2.41
CA VAL A 362 2.94 19.57 -1.61
C VAL A 362 3.07 18.28 -2.41
N GLY A 363 4.31 17.85 -2.64
CA GLY A 363 4.59 16.67 -3.46
C GLY A 363 4.22 16.85 -4.94
N PRO A 364 4.18 15.76 -5.74
CA PRO A 364 4.45 14.38 -5.35
C PRO A 364 5.95 14.08 -5.13
N GLU A 365 6.83 15.01 -5.49
CA GLU A 365 8.26 14.84 -5.32
C GLU A 365 8.65 14.83 -3.83
N SER A 366 9.65 14.01 -3.49
CA SER A 366 10.17 13.88 -2.14
C SER A 366 11.67 14.16 -2.12
N ALA A 367 12.12 14.83 -1.06
CA ALA A 367 13.55 15.01 -0.79
C ALA A 367 14.22 13.75 -0.22
N GLY A 368 13.45 12.71 0.11
CA GLY A 368 13.93 11.46 0.71
C GLY A 368 14.72 11.70 2.01
N ALA A 369 15.79 10.91 2.22
CA ALA A 369 16.73 11.11 3.33
C ALA A 369 18.04 11.80 2.91
N ASN A 370 18.28 11.93 1.60
CA ASN A 370 19.45 12.59 1.04
C ASN A 370 19.08 13.27 -0.30
N PRO A 371 19.10 14.62 -0.38
CA PRO A 371 19.53 15.55 0.66
C PRO A 371 18.57 15.63 1.86
N GLY A 372 17.32 15.17 1.72
CA GLY A 372 16.29 15.23 2.76
C GLY A 372 15.72 16.62 3.00
N PRO A 373 14.81 16.78 3.97
CA PRO A 373 14.29 18.07 4.41
C PRO A 373 15.38 19.11 4.71
N ALA A 374 15.04 20.40 4.61
CA ALA A 374 16.01 21.47 4.82
C ALA A 374 16.65 21.41 6.23
N CYS A 375 15.86 21.02 7.23
CA CYS A 375 16.29 20.84 8.61
C CYS A 375 17.34 19.72 8.81
N TYR A 376 17.58 18.85 7.82
CA TYR A 376 18.56 17.75 7.92
C TYR A 376 20.02 18.20 7.70
N ARG A 377 20.26 19.49 7.42
CA ARG A 377 21.60 20.10 7.26
C ARG A 377 22.40 19.55 6.06
N ARG A 378 21.72 19.16 4.97
CA ARG A 378 22.35 18.69 3.71
C ARG A 378 21.95 19.48 2.47
N GLY A 379 21.37 20.67 2.67
CA GLY A 379 21.01 21.59 1.57
C GLY A 379 19.71 21.27 0.84
N GLY A 380 18.85 20.40 1.38
CA GLY A 380 17.59 20.04 0.73
C GLY A 380 16.48 21.10 0.83
N PRO A 381 15.35 20.92 0.11
CA PRO A 381 14.25 21.88 0.00
C PRO A 381 13.36 21.91 1.25
N LEU A 382 12.41 22.86 1.32
CA LEU A 382 11.35 22.84 2.33
C LEU A 382 10.44 21.64 2.11
N CYS A 383 10.15 20.89 3.17
CA CYS A 383 9.30 19.70 3.17
C CYS A 383 8.26 19.73 4.32
N VAL A 384 7.37 18.75 4.36
CA VAL A 384 6.36 18.60 5.44
C VAL A 384 7.00 18.53 6.83
N THR A 385 8.13 17.84 7.00
CA THR A 385 8.89 17.83 8.26
C THR A 385 9.36 19.24 8.64
N ASP A 386 9.78 20.07 7.68
CA ASP A 386 10.16 21.45 7.94
C ASP A 386 8.97 22.29 8.39
N CYS A 387 7.75 21.99 7.91
CA CYS A 387 6.53 22.63 8.41
C CYS A 387 6.34 22.34 9.91
N ASN A 388 6.47 21.07 10.34
CA ASN A 388 6.35 20.72 11.75
C ASN A 388 7.44 21.35 12.63
N VAL A 389 8.67 21.52 12.11
CA VAL A 389 9.74 22.26 12.80
C VAL A 389 9.38 23.74 12.92
N MET A 390 8.88 24.36 11.84
CA MET A 390 8.46 25.77 11.82
C MET A 390 7.30 26.03 12.80
N LEU A 391 6.35 25.10 12.87
CA LEU A 391 5.17 25.19 13.73
C LEU A 391 5.44 24.79 15.19
N GLY A 392 6.67 24.44 15.56
CA GLY A 392 7.00 24.01 16.93
C GLY A 392 6.40 22.65 17.33
N LYS A 393 5.92 21.86 16.36
CA LYS A 393 5.43 20.49 16.61
C LYS A 393 6.57 19.48 16.72
N LEU A 394 7.69 19.74 16.05
CA LEU A 394 8.95 19.03 16.22
C LEU A 394 10.00 19.94 16.87
N GLN A 395 10.53 19.49 17.99
CA GLN A 395 11.51 20.23 18.79
C GLN A 395 12.91 19.64 18.58
N PRO A 396 13.88 20.39 18.01
CA PRO A 396 15.23 19.90 17.73
C PRO A 396 15.93 19.27 18.94
N GLU A 397 15.71 19.78 20.14
CA GLU A 397 16.30 19.34 21.41
C GLU A 397 15.77 17.98 21.89
N HIS A 398 14.57 17.61 21.43
CA HIS A 398 13.89 16.37 21.78
C HIS A 398 13.87 15.35 20.62
N PHE A 399 14.46 15.72 19.49
CA PHE A 399 14.64 14.88 18.32
C PHE A 399 16.05 14.24 18.34
N PRO A 400 16.25 13.03 17.78
CA PRO A 400 17.58 12.44 17.67
C PRO A 400 18.61 13.35 16.97
N HIS A 401 19.77 13.53 17.61
CA HIS A 401 20.90 14.27 17.05
C HIS A 401 21.65 13.40 16.03
N VAL A 402 21.08 13.23 14.84
CA VAL A 402 21.60 12.34 13.79
C VAL A 402 21.86 13.04 12.46
N PHE A 403 21.83 14.37 12.44
CA PHE A 403 21.90 15.18 11.22
C PHE A 403 23.28 15.84 11.02
N GLY A 404 23.44 16.48 9.88
CA GLY A 404 24.69 17.13 9.50
C GLY A 404 25.78 16.15 9.06
N LYS A 405 26.98 16.69 8.76
CA LYS A 405 28.07 15.94 8.14
C LYS A 405 28.62 14.81 9.03
N ASN A 406 28.59 15.00 10.35
CA ASN A 406 29.09 14.04 11.33
C ASN A 406 27.99 13.16 11.95
N GLN A 407 26.72 13.34 11.54
CA GLN A 407 25.55 12.60 12.05
C GLN A 407 25.36 12.68 13.58
N ASP A 408 25.66 13.82 14.16
CA ASP A 408 25.61 14.09 15.60
C ASP A 408 24.91 15.42 15.94
N ALA A 409 24.33 16.09 14.95
CA ALA A 409 23.68 17.39 15.10
C ALA A 409 22.15 17.26 15.19
N PRO A 410 21.47 18.19 15.89
CA PRO A 410 20.01 18.28 15.89
C PRO A 410 19.48 18.81 14.56
N LEU A 411 18.15 18.81 14.41
CA LEU A 411 17.47 19.50 13.32
C LEU A 411 17.87 20.98 13.25
N ASP A 412 17.90 21.57 12.05
CA ASP A 412 18.23 22.97 11.83
C ASP A 412 16.98 23.84 11.70
N ALA A 413 16.50 24.36 12.83
CA ALA A 413 15.34 25.25 12.85
C ALA A 413 15.63 26.64 12.24
N ASP A 414 16.89 27.09 12.24
CA ASP A 414 17.26 28.41 11.69
C ASP A 414 17.15 28.42 10.17
N VAL A 415 17.64 27.36 9.52
CA VAL A 415 17.49 27.19 8.06
C VAL A 415 16.02 27.14 7.66
N VAL A 416 15.18 26.45 8.45
CA VAL A 416 13.73 26.37 8.20
C VAL A 416 13.09 27.76 8.28
N ARG A 417 13.34 28.50 9.38
CA ARG A 417 12.83 29.88 9.55
C ARG A 417 13.25 30.79 8.40
N ALA A 418 14.53 30.75 8.01
CA ALA A 418 15.05 31.56 6.93
C ALA A 418 14.36 31.25 5.59
N LYS A 419 14.16 29.97 5.27
CA LYS A 419 13.51 29.55 4.01
C LYS A 419 12.03 29.90 3.98
N PHE A 420 11.27 29.67 5.06
CA PHE A 420 9.86 30.08 5.10
C PHE A 420 9.70 31.61 5.06
N ALA A 421 10.61 32.37 5.66
CA ALA A 421 10.61 33.83 5.56
C ALA A 421 10.87 34.32 4.13
N ALA A 422 11.73 33.63 3.36
CA ALA A 422 11.93 33.91 1.95
C ALA A 422 10.68 33.57 1.13
N LEU A 423 10.09 32.39 1.36
CA LEU A 423 8.90 31.92 0.65
C LEU A 423 7.67 32.81 0.90
N ALA A 424 7.44 33.26 2.14
CA ALA A 424 6.35 34.19 2.45
C ALA A 424 6.49 35.52 1.67
N LYS A 425 7.71 36.05 1.54
CA LYS A 425 7.97 37.26 0.73
C LYS A 425 7.69 37.04 -0.75
N GLU A 426 8.04 35.88 -1.28
CA GLU A 426 7.77 35.50 -2.66
C GLU A 426 6.26 35.45 -2.93
N ILE A 427 5.51 34.76 -2.07
CA ILE A 427 4.05 34.63 -2.18
C ILE A 427 3.37 35.99 -2.08
N HIS A 428 3.79 36.83 -1.13
CA HIS A 428 3.29 38.21 -0.99
C HIS A 428 3.54 39.02 -2.26
N ALA A 429 4.74 38.96 -2.83
CA ALA A 429 5.07 39.69 -4.05
C ALA A 429 4.24 39.22 -5.27
N ALA A 430 3.88 37.93 -5.34
CA ALA A 430 3.13 37.36 -6.45
C ALA A 430 1.61 37.57 -6.34
N THR A 431 1.06 37.54 -5.11
CA THR A 431 -0.40 37.43 -4.88
C THR A 431 -1.00 38.52 -4.00
N GLY A 432 -0.16 39.29 -3.29
CA GLY A 432 -0.60 40.23 -2.26
C GLY A 432 -1.00 39.58 -0.93
N ASP A 433 -0.82 38.27 -0.78
CA ASP A 433 -1.07 37.52 0.46
C ASP A 433 -0.17 38.00 1.61
N GLU A 434 -0.75 38.28 2.78
CA GLU A 434 -0.05 38.86 3.94
C GLU A 434 0.29 37.82 5.02
N ARG A 435 0.07 36.54 4.77
CA ARG A 435 0.37 35.48 5.74
C ARG A 435 1.83 35.47 6.17
N SER A 436 2.03 35.33 7.47
CA SER A 436 3.35 35.17 8.10
C SER A 436 4.03 33.85 7.70
N PRO A 437 5.35 33.72 7.89
CA PRO A 437 6.06 32.46 7.61
C PRO A 437 5.49 31.23 8.34
N VAL A 438 4.94 31.42 9.55
CA VAL A 438 4.30 30.36 10.34
C VAL A 438 2.96 29.96 9.71
N GLU A 439 2.14 30.93 9.30
CA GLU A 439 0.87 30.68 8.61
C GLU A 439 1.07 30.04 7.22
N VAL A 440 2.16 30.36 6.53
CA VAL A 440 2.56 29.68 5.28
C VAL A 440 2.86 28.20 5.55
N ALA A 441 3.63 27.90 6.61
CA ALA A 441 3.91 26.51 7.00
C ALA A 441 2.64 25.74 7.41
N ASP A 442 1.72 26.38 8.15
CA ASP A 442 0.41 25.82 8.51
C ASP A 442 -0.44 25.52 7.26
N GLY A 443 -0.41 26.42 6.26
CA GLY A 443 -1.07 26.23 4.98
C GLY A 443 -0.57 25.01 4.19
N TYR A 444 0.75 24.81 4.10
CA TYR A 444 1.31 23.61 3.48
C TYR A 444 0.96 22.34 4.27
N LEU A 445 0.98 22.40 5.60
CA LEU A 445 0.60 21.26 6.43
C LEU A 445 -0.87 20.87 6.22
N LYS A 446 -1.79 21.84 6.10
CA LYS A 446 -3.20 21.59 5.76
C LYS A 446 -3.36 20.89 4.41
N ILE A 447 -2.63 21.31 3.39
CA ILE A 447 -2.65 20.67 2.07
C ILE A 447 -2.13 19.23 2.16
N ALA A 448 -1.04 19.00 2.89
CA ALA A 448 -0.50 17.65 3.10
C ALA A 448 -1.53 16.73 3.79
N VAL A 449 -2.16 17.20 4.86
CA VAL A 449 -3.21 16.49 5.60
C VAL A 449 -4.39 16.17 4.69
N GLU A 450 -4.86 17.13 3.90
CA GLU A 450 -6.00 16.92 3.00
C GLU A 450 -5.66 15.90 1.89
N ASN A 451 -4.44 15.92 1.36
CA ASN A 451 -3.96 14.91 0.40
C ASN A 451 -3.96 13.50 1.01
N MET A 452 -3.51 13.36 2.26
CA MET A 452 -3.53 12.09 2.98
C MET A 452 -4.98 11.63 3.28
N ALA A 453 -5.84 12.54 3.74
CA ALA A 453 -7.25 12.24 4.01
C ALA A 453 -8.01 11.85 2.73
N ASN A 454 -7.77 12.52 1.61
CA ASN A 454 -8.39 12.19 0.33
C ASN A 454 -7.97 10.81 -0.18
N ALA A 455 -6.72 10.41 0.03
CA ALA A 455 -6.30 9.04 -0.28
C ALA A 455 -7.00 7.99 0.60
N ILE A 456 -7.20 8.28 1.88
CA ILE A 456 -7.98 7.40 2.77
C ILE A 456 -9.45 7.34 2.35
N LYS A 457 -10.05 8.47 1.96
CA LYS A 457 -11.41 8.50 1.38
C LYS A 457 -11.48 7.67 0.10
N LYS A 458 -10.43 7.69 -0.73
CA LYS A 458 -10.34 6.90 -1.96
C LYS A 458 -10.47 5.38 -1.68
N ILE A 459 -9.80 4.85 -0.65
CA ILE A 459 -9.87 3.42 -0.33
C ILE A 459 -11.16 2.99 0.38
N SER A 460 -11.90 3.94 0.98
CA SER A 460 -13.11 3.64 1.78
C SER A 460 -14.41 3.96 1.03
N VAL A 461 -14.56 5.20 0.54
CA VAL A 461 -15.78 5.70 -0.11
C VAL A 461 -16.00 5.03 -1.47
N GLN A 462 -14.93 4.76 -2.24
CA GLN A 462 -15.06 4.01 -3.51
C GLN A 462 -15.63 2.60 -3.33
N ARG A 463 -15.66 2.10 -2.10
CA ARG A 463 -16.11 0.76 -1.75
C ARG A 463 -17.37 0.77 -0.89
N GLY A 464 -17.97 1.94 -0.68
CA GLY A 464 -19.21 2.10 0.08
C GLY A 464 -19.06 2.06 1.61
N TYR A 465 -17.86 2.25 2.16
CA TYR A 465 -17.63 2.28 3.61
C TYR A 465 -17.74 3.69 4.19
N ASP A 466 -18.53 3.82 5.26
CA ASP A 466 -18.50 4.99 6.15
C ASP A 466 -17.42 4.80 7.22
N VAL A 467 -16.35 5.58 7.14
CA VAL A 467 -15.18 5.48 8.01
C VAL A 467 -15.27 6.30 9.29
N THR A 468 -16.33 7.08 9.50
CA THR A 468 -16.48 7.93 10.69
C THR A 468 -16.51 7.12 12.00
N GLY A 469 -17.03 5.88 11.94
CA GLY A 469 -17.06 4.93 13.06
C GLY A 469 -15.78 4.10 13.24
N TYR A 470 -14.76 4.28 12.39
CA TYR A 470 -13.52 3.52 12.43
C TYR A 470 -12.48 4.19 13.33
N THR A 471 -11.47 3.42 13.73
CA THR A 471 -10.28 3.96 14.41
C THR A 471 -9.13 4.14 13.43
N LEU A 472 -8.48 5.30 13.44
CA LEU A 472 -7.24 5.51 12.67
C LEU A 472 -6.07 4.86 13.45
N ASN A 473 -5.49 3.79 12.95
CA ASN A 473 -4.33 3.17 13.57
C ASN A 473 -3.04 3.73 12.96
N CYS A 474 -2.37 4.62 13.69
CA CYS A 474 -1.25 5.41 13.19
C CYS A 474 0.09 4.83 13.60
N PHE A 475 0.98 4.70 12.63
CA PHE A 475 2.34 4.22 12.81
C PHE A 475 3.29 4.83 11.76
N GLY A 476 4.53 4.39 11.78
CA GLY A 476 5.62 5.06 11.07
C GLY A 476 6.14 6.27 11.87
N GLY A 477 7.38 6.67 11.59
CA GLY A 477 8.06 7.72 12.38
C GLY A 477 7.40 9.10 12.32
N ALA A 478 6.60 9.37 11.29
CA ALA A 478 5.87 10.62 11.12
C ALA A 478 4.35 10.50 11.37
N GLY A 479 3.80 9.29 11.54
CA GLY A 479 2.35 9.08 11.64
C GLY A 479 1.70 9.84 12.80
N GLY A 480 2.27 9.73 13.99
CA GLY A 480 1.78 10.43 15.18
C GLY A 480 1.81 11.97 15.09
N GLN A 481 2.58 12.53 14.15
CA GLN A 481 2.71 13.98 14.00
C GLN A 481 1.47 14.61 13.32
N HIS A 482 0.68 13.80 12.61
CA HIS A 482 -0.45 14.27 11.79
C HIS A 482 -1.76 13.54 12.10
N ALA A 483 -1.73 12.54 12.97
CA ALA A 483 -2.84 11.63 13.23
C ALA A 483 -4.15 12.35 13.59
N CYS A 484 -4.10 13.32 14.52
CA CYS A 484 -5.28 14.10 14.91
C CYS A 484 -5.88 14.89 13.73
N LEU A 485 -5.04 15.57 12.94
CA LEU A 485 -5.50 16.39 11.82
C LEU A 485 -6.09 15.54 10.70
N VAL A 486 -5.48 14.39 10.39
CA VAL A 486 -6.01 13.43 9.42
C VAL A 486 -7.32 12.82 9.92
N ALA A 487 -7.41 12.45 11.19
CA ALA A 487 -8.66 11.95 11.78
C ALA A 487 -9.78 13.00 11.73
N ASP A 488 -9.50 14.26 12.08
CA ASP A 488 -10.45 15.36 11.97
C ASP A 488 -10.92 15.56 10.51
N ALA A 489 -10.01 15.54 9.52
CA ALA A 489 -10.36 15.66 8.09
C ALA A 489 -11.21 14.49 7.55
N LEU A 490 -11.17 13.34 8.23
CA LEU A 490 -11.97 12.14 7.93
C LEU A 490 -13.25 12.06 8.77
N GLY A 491 -13.46 12.95 9.73
CA GLY A 491 -14.56 12.85 10.69
C GLY A 491 -14.44 11.69 11.68
N MET A 492 -13.24 11.12 11.84
CA MET A 492 -12.95 10.07 12.82
C MET A 492 -12.72 10.68 14.20
N THR A 493 -13.16 9.98 15.23
CA THR A 493 -13.09 10.47 16.62
C THR A 493 -12.07 9.73 17.48
N LYS A 494 -11.40 8.70 16.93
CA LYS A 494 -10.47 7.83 17.65
C LYS A 494 -9.22 7.54 16.81
N VAL A 495 -8.06 7.61 17.46
CA VAL A 495 -6.77 7.20 16.92
C VAL A 495 -6.10 6.22 17.88
N LEU A 496 -5.45 5.19 17.36
CA LEU A 496 -4.60 4.26 18.10
C LEU A 496 -3.14 4.48 17.72
N ILE A 497 -2.26 4.59 18.72
CA ILE A 497 -0.80 4.66 18.54
C ILE A 497 -0.13 3.64 19.47
N HIS A 498 0.45 2.61 18.87
CA HIS A 498 1.17 1.55 19.56
C HIS A 498 2.55 2.06 20.05
N PRO A 499 3.10 1.61 21.20
CA PRO A 499 4.44 2.01 21.68
C PRO A 499 5.59 1.67 20.72
N LEU A 500 5.38 0.72 19.81
CA LEU A 500 6.32 0.37 18.74
C LEU A 500 5.93 0.98 17.39
N ALA A 501 5.11 2.04 17.35
CA ALA A 501 4.61 2.68 16.13
C ALA A 501 5.72 2.98 15.10
N GLY A 502 6.87 3.50 15.53
CA GLY A 502 7.99 3.82 14.63
C GLY A 502 8.71 2.60 14.03
N VAL A 503 8.41 1.38 14.48
CA VAL A 503 8.95 0.10 13.98
C VAL A 503 7.84 -0.96 13.82
N LEU A 504 6.59 -0.53 13.62
CA LEU A 504 5.43 -1.42 13.69
C LEU A 504 5.45 -2.48 12.59
N SER A 505 5.99 -2.18 11.42
CA SER A 505 6.13 -3.14 10.32
C SER A 505 6.98 -4.34 10.70
N ALA A 506 8.13 -4.11 11.34
CA ALA A 506 8.96 -5.18 11.89
C ALA A 506 8.24 -5.96 13.00
N TYR A 507 7.49 -5.28 13.87
CA TYR A 507 6.69 -5.94 14.91
C TYR A 507 5.58 -6.82 14.31
N GLY A 508 4.87 -6.33 13.30
CA GLY A 508 3.82 -7.04 12.59
C GLY A 508 4.32 -8.29 11.88
N MET A 509 5.53 -8.27 11.33
CA MET A 509 6.20 -9.50 10.85
C MET A 509 6.39 -10.52 11.97
N GLY A 510 6.70 -10.06 13.18
CA GLY A 510 6.74 -10.89 14.38
C GLY A 510 5.42 -11.60 14.69
N LEU A 511 4.31 -10.88 14.52
CA LEU A 511 2.95 -11.33 14.81
C LEU A 511 2.30 -12.14 13.68
N ALA A 512 2.82 -12.04 12.46
CA ALA A 512 2.23 -12.67 11.28
C ALA A 512 2.21 -14.21 11.36
N ASP A 513 1.11 -14.77 10.87
CA ASP A 513 0.91 -16.19 10.62
C ASP A 513 1.60 -16.63 9.32
N ILE A 514 1.81 -17.93 9.18
CA ILE A 514 2.26 -18.54 7.92
C ILE A 514 1.02 -18.83 7.08
N ARG A 515 1.04 -18.48 5.80
CA ARG A 515 -0.13 -18.66 4.92
C ARG A 515 0.28 -19.33 3.62
N ALA A 516 -0.54 -20.26 3.17
CA ALA A 516 -0.46 -20.84 1.84
C ALA A 516 -1.79 -20.60 1.12
N LEU A 517 -1.76 -19.84 0.03
CA LEU A 517 -2.91 -19.63 -0.85
C LEU A 517 -2.82 -20.55 -2.06
N ARG A 518 -3.95 -21.14 -2.44
CA ARG A 518 -4.10 -21.93 -3.66
C ARG A 518 -5.40 -21.57 -4.35
N GLU A 519 -5.33 -21.40 -5.67
CA GLU A 519 -6.48 -21.04 -6.49
C GLU A 519 -6.48 -21.84 -7.78
N ARG A 520 -7.67 -22.04 -8.35
CA ARG A 520 -7.86 -22.73 -9.63
C ARG A 520 -9.06 -22.16 -10.37
N ALA A 521 -8.91 -21.93 -11.67
CA ALA A 521 -10.03 -21.53 -12.52
C ALA A 521 -11.05 -22.67 -12.69
N VAL A 522 -12.33 -22.35 -12.55
CA VAL A 522 -13.47 -23.29 -12.69
C VAL A 522 -14.27 -22.91 -13.95
N GLU A 523 -14.83 -21.71 -13.99
CA GLU A 523 -15.72 -21.17 -15.04
C GLU A 523 -16.97 -22.05 -15.29
N ALA A 524 -17.75 -22.27 -14.24
CA ALA A 524 -19.01 -23.04 -14.32
C ALA A 524 -20.18 -22.30 -13.67
N THR A 525 -21.40 -22.53 -14.14
CA THR A 525 -22.63 -22.01 -13.52
C THR A 525 -22.75 -22.53 -12.09
N LEU A 526 -23.12 -21.66 -11.13
CA LEU A 526 -23.40 -22.06 -9.76
C LEU A 526 -24.79 -22.72 -9.67
N ASP A 527 -24.82 -24.04 -9.53
CA ASP A 527 -26.02 -24.84 -9.32
C ASP A 527 -25.74 -26.06 -8.42
N ASP A 528 -26.77 -26.79 -8.02
CA ASP A 528 -26.62 -27.98 -7.18
C ASP A 528 -25.81 -29.10 -7.86
N ALA A 529 -25.80 -29.15 -9.20
CA ALA A 529 -25.12 -30.20 -9.95
C ALA A 529 -23.60 -30.04 -9.95
N MET A 530 -23.10 -28.79 -9.88
CA MET A 530 -21.66 -28.50 -9.89
C MET A 530 -21.02 -28.65 -8.50
N MET A 531 -21.80 -28.56 -7.42
CA MET A 531 -21.28 -28.54 -6.04
C MET A 531 -20.34 -29.71 -5.68
N PRO A 532 -20.59 -30.97 -6.07
CA PRO A 532 -19.67 -32.06 -5.79
C PRO A 532 -18.29 -31.87 -6.44
N ALA A 533 -18.25 -31.33 -7.66
CA ALA A 533 -17.01 -31.03 -8.36
C ALA A 533 -16.26 -29.88 -7.67
N LEU A 534 -16.96 -28.79 -7.31
CA LEU A 534 -16.34 -27.66 -6.59
C LEU A 534 -15.75 -28.07 -5.25
N ALA A 535 -16.47 -28.90 -4.50
CA ALA A 535 -15.98 -29.43 -3.22
C ALA A 535 -14.70 -30.25 -3.40
N ALA A 536 -14.66 -31.12 -4.41
CA ALA A 536 -13.47 -31.93 -4.72
C ALA A 536 -12.26 -31.05 -5.12
N GLU A 537 -12.49 -30.00 -5.93
CA GLU A 537 -11.46 -29.03 -6.29
C GLU A 537 -10.92 -28.28 -5.05
N LEU A 538 -11.81 -27.83 -4.16
CA LEU A 538 -11.42 -27.17 -2.91
C LEU A 538 -10.67 -28.11 -1.96
N ASP A 539 -11.03 -29.40 -1.90
CA ASP A 539 -10.35 -30.37 -1.06
C ASP A 539 -8.95 -30.72 -1.58
N ASP A 540 -8.76 -30.81 -2.90
CA ASP A 540 -7.43 -30.95 -3.51
C ASP A 540 -6.54 -29.74 -3.21
N LEU A 541 -7.05 -28.52 -3.42
CA LEU A 541 -6.32 -27.29 -3.11
C LEU A 541 -5.98 -27.19 -1.61
N ALA A 542 -6.90 -27.60 -0.73
CA ALA A 542 -6.66 -27.65 0.71
C ALA A 542 -5.57 -28.66 1.08
N GLY A 543 -5.58 -29.85 0.48
CA GLY A 543 -4.54 -30.86 0.68
C GLY A 543 -3.15 -30.35 0.30
N GLN A 544 -3.04 -29.65 -0.83
CA GLN A 544 -1.79 -29.03 -1.29
C GLN A 544 -1.31 -27.91 -0.35
N ALA A 545 -2.20 -27.03 0.09
CA ALA A 545 -1.86 -25.93 1.00
C ALA A 545 -1.44 -26.44 2.39
N VAL A 546 -2.12 -27.47 2.91
CA VAL A 546 -1.76 -28.13 4.19
C VAL A 546 -0.40 -28.84 4.08
N ALA A 547 -0.11 -29.49 2.95
CA ALA A 547 1.19 -30.12 2.73
C ALA A 547 2.34 -29.09 2.77
N GLU A 548 2.17 -27.93 2.14
CA GLU A 548 3.16 -26.84 2.18
C GLU A 548 3.40 -26.34 3.62
N LEU A 549 2.34 -26.17 4.42
CA LEU A 549 2.49 -25.74 5.81
C LEU A 549 3.18 -26.80 6.69
N ARG A 550 2.93 -28.09 6.42
CA ARG A 550 3.62 -29.20 7.10
C ARG A 550 5.11 -29.24 6.79
N GLU A 551 5.50 -28.97 5.55
CA GLU A 551 6.92 -28.83 5.14
C GLU A 551 7.62 -27.67 5.84
N GLN A 552 6.87 -26.70 6.36
CA GLN A 552 7.34 -25.57 7.16
C GLN A 552 7.21 -25.79 8.68
N ASP A 553 7.14 -27.05 9.11
CA ASP A 553 7.06 -27.48 10.53
C ASP A 553 5.84 -26.92 11.29
N ILE A 554 4.70 -26.76 10.61
CA ILE A 554 3.44 -26.35 11.26
C ILE A 554 2.60 -27.58 11.62
N PRO A 555 2.28 -27.80 12.91
CA PRO A 555 1.41 -28.89 13.33
C PRO A 555 -0.01 -28.70 12.78
N GLU A 556 -0.64 -29.78 12.32
CA GLU A 556 -2.00 -29.76 11.77
C GLU A 556 -3.04 -29.19 12.73
N ALA A 557 -2.88 -29.40 14.04
CA ALA A 557 -3.74 -28.82 15.08
C ALA A 557 -3.68 -27.27 15.14
N ARG A 558 -2.75 -26.63 14.43
CA ARG A 558 -2.62 -25.18 14.29
C ARG A 558 -2.89 -24.67 12.88
N ILE A 559 -3.43 -25.53 12.00
CA ILE A 559 -3.78 -25.14 10.64
C ILE A 559 -5.28 -24.88 10.58
N GLU A 560 -5.65 -23.64 10.25
CA GLU A 560 -7.01 -23.28 9.86
C GLU A 560 -7.13 -23.27 8.33
N ILE A 561 -8.28 -23.69 7.80
CA ILE A 561 -8.53 -23.75 6.36
C ILE A 561 -9.75 -22.89 6.05
N VAL A 562 -9.57 -21.90 5.20
CA VAL A 562 -10.64 -21.06 4.67
C VAL A 562 -10.87 -21.42 3.21
N ARG A 563 -12.11 -21.81 2.87
CA ARG A 563 -12.53 -22.16 1.51
C ARG A 563 -13.42 -21.05 0.94
N ARG A 564 -13.13 -20.60 -0.28
CA ARG A 564 -13.89 -19.54 -0.96
C ARG A 564 -14.19 -19.92 -2.42
N ALA A 565 -15.30 -19.40 -2.92
CA ALA A 565 -15.64 -19.40 -4.34
C ALA A 565 -15.64 -17.96 -4.85
N HIS A 566 -15.07 -17.71 -6.02
CA HIS A 566 -15.11 -16.40 -6.67
C HIS A 566 -16.31 -16.40 -7.62
N LEU A 567 -17.34 -15.63 -7.29
CA LEU A 567 -18.59 -15.57 -8.03
C LEU A 567 -18.71 -14.27 -8.83
N ARG A 568 -19.33 -14.36 -10.00
CA ARG A 568 -19.71 -13.18 -10.81
C ARG A 568 -21.04 -13.44 -11.49
N TYR A 569 -21.78 -12.38 -11.83
CA TYR A 569 -22.93 -12.52 -12.71
C TYR A 569 -22.51 -12.98 -14.10
N GLU A 570 -23.36 -13.76 -14.76
CA GLU A 570 -23.20 -14.09 -16.17
C GLU A 570 -22.98 -12.82 -17.02
N GLY A 571 -21.94 -12.84 -17.86
CA GLY A 571 -21.56 -11.73 -18.73
C GLY A 571 -20.77 -10.61 -18.05
N SER A 572 -20.69 -10.59 -16.72
CA SER A 572 -19.79 -9.71 -15.97
C SER A 572 -18.40 -10.33 -15.87
N ASP A 573 -17.37 -9.50 -15.74
CA ASP A 573 -15.97 -9.90 -15.56
C ASP A 573 -15.43 -9.58 -14.15
N THR A 574 -16.29 -9.19 -13.19
CA THR A 574 -15.87 -8.79 -11.82
C THR A 574 -16.27 -9.87 -10.81
N PRO A 575 -15.33 -10.69 -10.32
CA PRO A 575 -15.62 -11.65 -9.27
C PRO A 575 -15.66 -11.02 -7.88
N HIS A 576 -16.50 -11.58 -7.02
CA HIS A 576 -16.45 -11.40 -5.57
C HIS A 576 -16.20 -12.75 -4.90
N ALA A 577 -15.24 -12.77 -3.98
CA ALA A 577 -14.97 -13.94 -3.16
C ALA A 577 -16.06 -14.07 -2.08
N VAL A 578 -16.67 -15.25 -1.98
CA VAL A 578 -17.60 -15.60 -0.90
C VAL A 578 -17.12 -16.89 -0.22
N GLU A 579 -17.38 -17.00 1.08
CA GLU A 579 -17.14 -18.26 1.79
C GLU A 579 -17.94 -19.39 1.16
N PHE A 580 -17.31 -20.57 1.04
CA PHE A 580 -17.94 -21.75 0.47
C PHE A 580 -19.14 -22.20 1.34
N GLY A 581 -20.23 -22.61 0.69
CA GLY A 581 -21.47 -23.01 1.34
C GLY A 581 -22.42 -23.63 0.32
N THR A 582 -23.70 -23.70 0.65
CA THR A 582 -24.73 -24.06 -0.33
C THR A 582 -24.85 -22.97 -1.42
N PRO A 583 -25.35 -23.30 -2.63
CA PRO A 583 -25.59 -22.30 -3.66
C PRO A 583 -26.40 -21.09 -3.16
N ALA A 584 -27.45 -21.33 -2.36
CA ALA A 584 -28.29 -20.26 -1.80
C ALA A 584 -27.51 -19.32 -0.85
N GLU A 585 -26.69 -19.88 0.05
CA GLU A 585 -25.88 -19.08 0.98
C GLU A 585 -24.83 -18.26 0.23
N MET A 586 -24.17 -18.86 -0.76
CA MET A 586 -23.17 -18.18 -1.57
C MET A 586 -23.77 -17.06 -2.42
N THR A 587 -24.94 -17.28 -3.02
CA THR A 587 -25.69 -16.25 -3.75
C THR A 587 -26.08 -15.09 -2.82
N ALA A 588 -26.63 -15.35 -1.64
CA ALA A 588 -27.02 -14.31 -0.71
C ALA A 588 -25.82 -13.46 -0.22
N ARG A 589 -24.69 -14.12 0.07
CA ARG A 589 -23.42 -13.43 0.42
C ARG A 589 -22.94 -12.56 -0.73
N PHE A 590 -22.97 -13.08 -1.96
CA PHE A 590 -22.58 -12.36 -3.16
C PHE A 590 -23.47 -11.14 -3.41
N GLU A 591 -24.79 -11.29 -3.37
CA GLU A 591 -25.75 -10.21 -3.59
C GLU A 591 -25.62 -9.11 -2.52
N THR A 592 -25.41 -9.49 -1.25
CA THR A 592 -25.15 -8.54 -0.17
C THR A 592 -23.89 -7.71 -0.45
N ALA A 593 -22.78 -8.37 -0.80
CA ALA A 593 -21.52 -7.71 -1.11
C ALA A 593 -21.63 -6.83 -2.38
N HIS A 594 -22.30 -7.32 -3.42
CA HIS A 594 -22.52 -6.60 -4.67
C HIS A 594 -23.38 -5.35 -4.46
N HIS A 595 -24.46 -5.45 -3.68
CA HIS A 595 -25.30 -4.30 -3.34
C HIS A 595 -24.54 -3.29 -2.48
N GLN A 596 -23.74 -3.74 -1.51
CA GLN A 596 -22.93 -2.83 -0.69
C GLN A 596 -21.91 -2.06 -1.53
N HIS A 597 -21.26 -2.73 -2.49
CA HIS A 597 -20.20 -2.12 -3.29
C HIS A 597 -20.73 -1.27 -4.45
N TYR A 598 -21.80 -1.70 -5.12
CA TYR A 598 -22.31 -1.06 -6.35
C TYR A 598 -23.69 -0.41 -6.20
N GLY A 599 -24.40 -0.66 -5.11
CA GLY A 599 -25.74 -0.12 -4.87
C GLY A 599 -26.89 -0.87 -5.56
N PHE A 600 -26.62 -2.00 -6.23
CA PHE A 600 -27.66 -2.79 -6.92
C PHE A 600 -27.33 -4.29 -6.97
N ILE A 601 -28.30 -5.10 -7.43
CA ILE A 601 -28.18 -6.53 -7.76
C ILE A 601 -28.85 -6.81 -9.12
N MET A 602 -28.59 -7.97 -9.72
CA MET A 602 -29.12 -8.38 -11.03
C MET A 602 -29.83 -9.74 -10.93
N PRO A 603 -31.04 -9.78 -10.35
CA PRO A 603 -31.73 -11.02 -10.00
C PRO A 603 -32.10 -11.89 -11.22
N GLU A 604 -32.12 -11.32 -12.42
CA GLU A 604 -32.38 -12.02 -13.68
C GLU A 604 -31.15 -12.79 -14.22
N LYS A 605 -29.97 -12.57 -13.64
CA LYS A 605 -28.72 -13.19 -14.05
C LYS A 605 -28.33 -14.32 -13.10
N TYR A 606 -27.89 -15.44 -13.65
CA TYR A 606 -27.29 -16.51 -12.87
C TYR A 606 -25.83 -16.19 -12.53
N LEU A 607 -25.30 -16.88 -11.52
CA LEU A 607 -23.93 -16.72 -11.06
C LEU A 607 -23.00 -17.76 -11.70
N ILE A 608 -21.78 -17.33 -12.01
CA ILE A 608 -20.67 -18.16 -12.47
C ILE A 608 -19.64 -18.26 -11.35
N VAL A 609 -19.22 -19.48 -11.03
CA VAL A 609 -18.01 -19.77 -10.27
C VAL A 609 -16.81 -19.57 -11.19
N GLU A 610 -16.13 -18.43 -11.08
CA GLU A 610 -14.92 -18.16 -11.87
C GLU A 610 -13.75 -19.01 -11.37
N ALA A 611 -13.55 -19.07 -10.05
CA ALA A 611 -12.43 -19.76 -9.44
C ALA A 611 -12.78 -20.34 -8.06
N ALA A 612 -12.07 -21.41 -7.70
CA ALA A 612 -12.02 -21.96 -6.36
C ALA A 612 -10.74 -21.46 -5.67
N ALA A 613 -10.84 -21.08 -4.40
CA ALA A 613 -9.71 -20.56 -3.62
C ALA A 613 -9.67 -21.18 -2.22
N VAL A 614 -8.47 -21.57 -1.78
CA VAL A 614 -8.20 -22.06 -0.44
C VAL A 614 -7.04 -21.30 0.18
N GLU A 615 -7.24 -20.88 1.42
CA GLU A 615 -6.21 -20.28 2.26
C GLU A 615 -6.00 -21.18 3.48
N ALA A 616 -4.82 -21.79 3.58
CA ALA A 616 -4.39 -22.49 4.79
C ALA A 616 -3.56 -21.53 5.64
N ILE A 617 -3.91 -21.42 6.93
CA ILE A 617 -3.31 -20.48 7.88
C ILE A 617 -2.67 -21.29 9.00
N GLY A 618 -1.34 -21.27 9.05
CA GLY A 618 -0.55 -21.81 10.15
C GLY A 618 -0.47 -20.81 11.29
N LEU A 619 -1.33 -21.00 12.30
CA LEU A 619 -1.43 -20.11 13.45
C LEU A 619 -0.13 -20.12 14.26
N MET A 620 0.52 -18.98 14.32
CA MET A 620 1.68 -18.78 15.16
C MET A 620 1.24 -18.52 16.61
N ALA A 621 2.11 -18.82 17.57
CA ALA A 621 1.80 -18.53 18.96
C ALA A 621 1.59 -17.02 19.12
N LYS A 622 0.34 -16.59 19.39
CA LYS A 622 0.03 -15.18 19.59
C LYS A 622 0.80 -14.67 20.79
N THR A 623 1.66 -13.69 20.52
CA THR A 623 2.42 -13.00 21.56
C THR A 623 1.44 -12.09 22.30
N GLN A 624 1.00 -12.47 23.49
CA GLN A 624 0.22 -11.57 24.32
C GLN A 624 1.15 -10.51 24.91
N GLU A 625 0.81 -9.25 24.67
CA GLU A 625 1.40 -8.13 25.37
C GLU A 625 0.98 -8.18 26.85
N PRO A 626 1.93 -8.11 27.79
CA PRO A 626 1.61 -8.08 29.20
C PRO A 626 0.93 -6.74 29.53
N ASP A 627 0.03 -6.75 30.50
CA ASP A 627 -0.39 -5.50 31.11
C ASP A 627 0.81 -4.85 31.83
N LEU A 628 0.98 -3.55 31.63
CA LEU A 628 1.91 -2.74 32.39
C LEU A 628 1.37 -2.62 33.82
N ASN A 629 2.13 -3.16 34.78
CA ASN A 629 1.79 -3.05 36.19
C ASN A 629 2.09 -1.63 36.69
N GLY A 630 1.04 -0.92 37.12
CA GLY A 630 1.16 0.36 37.81
C GLY A 630 -0.23 0.96 38.04
N ALA A 631 -0.61 1.23 39.29
CA ALA A 631 -1.82 1.99 39.57
C ALA A 631 -1.65 3.42 39.04
N ALA A 632 -2.72 3.99 38.48
CA ALA A 632 -2.82 5.43 38.23
C ALA A 632 -2.45 6.16 39.52
N ALA A 633 -1.30 6.81 39.55
CA ALA A 633 -1.00 7.71 40.65
C ALA A 633 -1.71 9.02 40.31
N GLY A 634 -2.61 9.48 41.17
CA GLY A 634 -3.30 10.77 41.01
C GLY A 634 -2.36 11.99 41.14
N GLY A 635 -1.27 12.03 40.37
CA GLY A 635 -0.32 13.12 40.27
C GLY A 635 -0.08 13.51 38.82
N SER A 636 0.37 14.74 38.58
CA SER A 636 0.65 15.26 37.24
C SER A 636 1.83 14.50 36.61
N THR A 637 1.67 14.03 35.37
CA THR A 637 2.79 13.51 34.58
C THR A 637 3.86 14.60 34.42
N PRO A 638 5.14 14.32 34.71
CA PRO A 638 6.19 15.34 34.63
C PRO A 638 6.41 15.78 33.18
N GLU A 639 6.40 17.10 32.97
CA GLU A 639 6.71 17.74 31.69
C GLU A 639 8.25 17.83 31.53
N LEU A 640 8.75 17.51 30.34
CA LEU A 640 10.16 17.72 29.97
C LEU A 640 10.44 19.19 29.71
N ALA A 641 9.50 19.87 29.05
CA ALA A 641 9.56 21.27 28.67
C ALA A 641 8.16 21.80 28.35
N VAL A 642 8.02 23.12 28.26
CA VAL A 642 6.89 23.79 27.62
C VAL A 642 7.44 24.60 26.46
N VAL A 643 6.91 24.38 25.27
CA VAL A 643 7.36 25.02 24.02
C VAL A 643 6.21 25.80 23.39
N SER A 644 6.51 26.84 22.62
CA SER A 644 5.50 27.50 21.79
C SER A 644 5.31 26.69 20.51
N ALA A 645 4.08 26.26 20.25
CA ALA A 645 3.70 25.59 19.02
C ALA A 645 2.47 26.26 18.39
N TYR A 646 2.44 26.34 17.07
CA TYR A 646 1.31 26.88 16.32
C TYR A 646 0.33 25.75 15.98
N MET A 647 -0.85 25.78 16.60
CA MET A 647 -1.91 24.79 16.44
C MET A 647 -3.27 25.47 16.45
N ASP A 648 -4.17 25.04 15.56
CA ASP A 648 -5.52 25.62 15.44
C ASP A 648 -5.48 27.16 15.22
N GLY A 649 -4.58 27.61 14.33
CA GLY A 649 -4.49 29.01 13.92
C GLY A 649 -3.92 29.98 14.97
N ALA A 650 -3.29 29.50 16.03
CA ALA A 650 -2.71 30.33 17.08
C ALA A 650 -1.45 29.70 17.68
N GLU A 651 -0.55 30.53 18.20
CA GLU A 651 0.54 30.08 19.09
C GLU A 651 -0.04 29.63 20.43
N ARG A 652 0.45 28.49 20.93
CA ARG A 652 -0.01 27.86 22.16
C ARG A 652 1.17 27.31 22.96
N ASP A 653 1.16 27.56 24.26
CA ASP A 653 2.04 26.90 25.20
C ASP A 653 1.71 25.40 25.21
N THR A 654 2.69 24.60 24.81
CA THR A 654 2.51 23.17 24.52
C THR A 654 3.50 22.36 25.35
N PRO A 655 3.04 21.59 26.35
CA PRO A 655 3.93 20.72 27.12
C PRO A 655 4.50 19.60 26.25
N VAL A 656 5.79 19.32 26.46
CA VAL A 656 6.50 18.17 25.90
C VAL A 656 6.59 17.12 27.00
N ILE A 657 6.01 15.94 26.76
CA ILE A 657 5.92 14.84 27.74
C ILE A 657 6.72 13.65 27.22
N ASP A 658 7.52 13.02 28.08
CA ASP A 658 8.14 11.75 27.74
C ASP A 658 7.10 10.62 27.83
N ARG A 659 6.94 9.83 26.76
CA ARG A 659 6.05 8.66 26.79
C ARG A 659 6.38 7.73 27.96
N ASP A 660 7.66 7.56 28.28
CA ASP A 660 8.10 6.63 29.33
C ASP A 660 7.74 7.12 30.75
N ALA A 661 7.33 8.37 30.89
CA ALA A 661 6.84 8.93 32.15
C ALA A 661 5.35 8.67 32.39
N LEU A 662 4.59 8.35 31.33
CA LEU A 662 3.16 8.05 31.41
C LEU A 662 2.92 6.66 31.98
N ARG A 663 1.80 6.50 32.68
CA ARG A 663 1.34 5.25 33.28
C ARG A 663 -0.03 4.87 32.73
N PRO A 664 -0.42 3.58 32.80
CA PRO A 664 -1.77 3.17 32.49
C PRO A 664 -2.83 4.02 33.20
N GLY A 665 -3.79 4.55 32.45
CA GLY A 665 -4.85 5.45 32.88
C GLY A 665 -4.48 6.94 32.88
N ASP A 666 -3.22 7.31 32.67
CA ASP A 666 -2.83 8.71 32.54
C ASP A 666 -3.44 9.30 31.27
N THR A 667 -3.92 10.54 31.36
CA THR A 667 -4.48 11.29 30.24
C THR A 667 -3.70 12.56 29.97
N VAL A 668 -3.49 12.88 28.69
CA VAL A 668 -2.85 14.12 28.22
C VAL A 668 -3.83 14.84 27.30
N ALA A 669 -4.35 15.99 27.74
CA ALA A 669 -5.20 16.84 26.91
C ALA A 669 -4.32 17.70 25.96
N GLY A 670 -4.76 17.86 24.71
CA GLY A 670 -4.11 18.74 23.75
C GLY A 670 -4.39 20.23 24.01
N PRO A 671 -3.50 21.15 23.60
CA PRO A 671 -2.27 20.91 22.83
C PRO A 671 -1.17 20.25 23.67
N ALA A 672 -0.54 19.20 23.14
CA ALA A 672 0.61 18.55 23.76
C ALA A 672 1.49 17.84 22.73
N VAL A 673 2.78 17.68 23.04
CA VAL A 673 3.71 16.85 22.26
C VAL A 673 4.21 15.70 23.13
N ILE A 674 3.96 14.46 22.70
CA ILE A 674 4.47 13.26 23.35
C ILE A 674 5.71 12.81 22.58
N ARG A 675 6.87 12.91 23.24
CA ARG A 675 8.15 12.43 22.75
C ARG A 675 8.22 10.92 22.95
N GLU A 676 8.59 10.20 21.90
CA GLU A 676 8.78 8.75 21.95
C GLU A 676 10.19 8.37 21.46
N GLN A 677 10.60 7.13 21.73
CA GLN A 677 11.92 6.66 21.32
C GLN A 677 12.08 6.58 19.80
N THR A 678 11.01 6.25 19.08
CA THR A 678 11.03 6.01 17.63
C THR A 678 10.09 6.91 16.84
N ALA A 679 9.38 7.84 17.49
CA ALA A 679 8.39 8.72 16.88
C ALA A 679 8.13 9.97 17.74
N THR A 680 7.31 10.89 17.21
CA THR A 680 6.72 12.01 17.96
C THR A 680 5.21 12.01 17.71
N THR A 681 4.43 12.07 18.79
CA THR A 681 2.97 12.16 18.71
C THR A 681 2.50 13.55 19.09
N VAL A 682 1.70 14.18 18.23
CA VAL A 682 1.11 15.50 18.48
C VAL A 682 -0.35 15.31 18.86
N VAL A 683 -0.72 15.81 20.04
CA VAL A 683 -2.11 15.84 20.51
C VAL A 683 -2.66 17.24 20.26
N GLU A 684 -3.43 17.39 19.19
CA GLU A 684 -4.00 18.70 18.79
C GLU A 684 -5.04 19.23 19.81
N PRO A 685 -5.29 20.54 19.85
CA PRO A 685 -6.34 21.12 20.69
C PRO A 685 -7.69 20.41 20.54
N GLY A 686 -8.31 20.05 21.68
CA GLY A 686 -9.58 19.33 21.71
C GLY A 686 -9.48 17.80 21.53
N TRP A 687 -8.28 17.26 21.36
CA TRP A 687 -7.99 15.84 21.51
C TRP A 687 -7.45 15.53 22.91
N GLN A 688 -7.58 14.29 23.34
CA GLN A 688 -6.99 13.76 24.57
C GLN A 688 -6.39 12.39 24.30
N ALA A 689 -5.13 12.20 24.67
CA ALA A 689 -4.48 10.90 24.68
C ALA A 689 -4.69 10.21 26.03
N GLU A 690 -4.99 8.92 26.02
CA GLU A 690 -5.05 8.06 27.20
C GLU A 690 -4.12 6.86 27.03
N MET A 691 -3.33 6.54 28.05
CA MET A 691 -2.51 5.33 28.06
C MET A 691 -3.30 4.12 28.56
N THR A 692 -3.43 3.10 27.72
CA THR A 692 -4.10 1.84 28.08
C THR A 692 -3.25 0.97 29.02
N PRO A 693 -3.82 -0.07 29.66
CA PRO A 693 -3.06 -1.06 30.43
C PRO A 693 -1.92 -1.73 29.66
N LYS A 694 -2.04 -1.88 28.34
CA LYS A 694 -0.99 -2.43 27.47
C LYS A 694 0.05 -1.40 27.03
N GLY A 695 -0.10 -0.15 27.46
CA GLY A 695 0.79 0.95 27.10
C GLY A 695 0.54 1.51 25.71
N HIS A 696 -0.57 1.19 25.04
CA HIS A 696 -1.00 1.87 23.81
C HIS A 696 -1.54 3.27 24.15
N LEU A 697 -1.39 4.22 23.24
CA LEU A 697 -2.09 5.51 23.35
C LEU A 697 -3.36 5.46 22.51
N ILE A 698 -4.50 5.76 23.14
CA ILE A 698 -5.77 6.01 22.46
C ILE A 698 -6.03 7.50 22.51
N LEU A 699 -6.05 8.16 21.35
CA LEU A 699 -6.43 9.57 21.27
C LEU A 699 -7.90 9.64 20.93
N THR A 700 -8.64 10.44 21.69
CA THR A 700 -10.08 10.66 21.49
C THR A 700 -10.38 12.15 21.30
N ARG A 701 -11.32 12.42 20.41
CA ARG A 701 -11.82 13.78 20.18
C ARG A 701 -12.82 14.14 21.29
N ILE A 702 -12.40 14.96 22.26
CA ILE A 702 -13.20 15.30 23.45
C ILE A 702 -14.02 16.59 23.31
N VAL A 703 -13.64 17.47 22.38
CA VAL A 703 -14.44 18.66 22.01
C VAL A 703 -15.12 18.37 20.67
N ALA A 704 -16.39 18.72 20.45
CA ALA A 704 -16.97 18.55 19.12
C ALA A 704 -16.22 19.44 18.10
N MET A 705 -15.95 18.93 16.89
CA MET A 705 -15.43 19.77 15.82
C MET A 705 -16.41 20.90 15.54
N ARG A 706 -15.89 22.13 15.45
CA ARG A 706 -16.68 23.25 14.90
C ARG A 706 -16.85 22.97 13.42
N GLN A 707 -18.08 22.67 12.99
CA GLN A 707 -18.42 22.69 11.56
C GLN A 707 -18.37 24.15 11.10
N ASN A 708 -17.19 24.66 10.79
CA ASN A 708 -17.04 25.99 10.20
C ASN A 708 -17.43 25.91 8.73
N PHE A 709 -18.73 25.93 8.46
CA PHE A 709 -19.25 26.39 7.17
C PHE A 709 -19.23 27.91 7.16
N ALA A 710 -18.07 28.49 6.88
CA ALA A 710 -17.98 29.92 6.60
C ALA A 710 -17.12 30.09 5.34
N VAL A 711 -17.71 29.80 4.18
CA VAL A 711 -17.11 30.10 2.88
C VAL A 711 -17.46 31.55 2.55
N GLY A 712 -16.48 32.44 2.65
CA GLY A 712 -16.54 33.74 1.97
C GLY A 712 -16.32 33.57 0.47
N THR A 713 -16.75 34.55 -0.34
CA THR A 713 -16.55 34.56 -1.80
C THR A 713 -15.12 34.97 -2.23
N GLN A 714 -14.18 35.08 -1.28
CA GLN A 714 -12.80 35.45 -1.56
C GLN A 714 -11.96 34.23 -1.96
N CYS A 715 -11.15 34.41 -3.01
CA CYS A 715 -10.32 33.37 -3.61
C CYS A 715 -9.07 33.11 -2.73
N ASP A 716 -9.18 32.20 -1.75
CA ASP A 716 -8.05 31.75 -0.93
C ASP A 716 -7.22 30.68 -1.68
N PRO A 717 -5.91 30.92 -1.92
CA PRO A 717 -5.02 29.97 -2.62
C PRO A 717 -4.95 28.56 -2.00
N VAL A 718 -5.19 28.40 -0.70
CA VAL A 718 -5.21 27.08 -0.04
C VAL A 718 -6.55 26.38 -0.29
N MET A 719 -7.66 27.10 -0.13
CA MET A 719 -9.01 26.56 -0.38
C MET A 719 -9.21 26.15 -1.85
N LEU A 720 -8.63 26.89 -2.79
CA LEU A 720 -8.66 26.53 -4.20
C LEU A 720 -8.11 25.13 -4.45
N GLU A 721 -6.97 24.79 -3.84
CA GLU A 721 -6.35 23.47 -3.99
C GLU A 721 -7.20 22.38 -3.33
N VAL A 722 -7.75 22.65 -2.13
CA VAL A 722 -8.66 21.73 -1.44
C VAL A 722 -9.89 21.41 -2.29
N PHE A 723 -10.60 22.42 -2.82
CA PHE A 723 -11.78 22.21 -3.66
C PHE A 723 -11.45 21.51 -4.98
N ASN A 724 -10.32 21.87 -5.61
CA ASN A 724 -9.85 21.21 -6.83
C ASN A 724 -9.68 19.70 -6.61
N ASN A 725 -9.03 19.30 -5.51
CA ASN A 725 -8.82 17.89 -5.19
C ASN A 725 -10.14 17.15 -4.90
N LEU A 726 -11.11 17.80 -4.22
CA LEU A 726 -12.42 17.21 -3.95
C LEU A 726 -13.24 16.96 -5.23
N PHE A 727 -13.37 17.95 -6.12
CA PHE A 727 -14.14 17.77 -7.36
C PHE A 727 -13.50 16.76 -8.32
N MET A 728 -12.18 16.77 -8.43
CA MET A 728 -11.46 15.76 -9.22
C MET A 728 -11.68 14.36 -8.67
N SER A 729 -11.66 14.20 -7.34
CA SER A 729 -11.94 12.92 -6.68
C SER A 729 -13.32 12.38 -7.04
N ILE A 730 -14.36 13.23 -7.01
CA ILE A 730 -15.73 12.80 -7.37
C ILE A 730 -15.78 12.30 -8.83
N ALA A 731 -15.16 13.02 -9.78
CA ALA A 731 -15.14 12.60 -11.17
C ALA A 731 -14.40 11.26 -11.37
N GLU A 732 -13.29 11.03 -10.65
CA GLU A 732 -12.58 9.74 -10.64
C GLU A 732 -13.42 8.61 -10.05
N GLN A 733 -14.14 8.87 -8.95
CA GLN A 733 -15.02 7.89 -8.30
C GLN A 733 -16.16 7.44 -9.21
N MET A 734 -16.77 8.38 -9.95
CA MET A 734 -17.77 8.05 -10.97
C MET A 734 -17.19 7.09 -12.02
N GLY A 735 -15.98 7.37 -12.50
CA GLY A 735 -15.33 6.54 -13.52
C GLY A 735 -14.99 5.13 -13.04
N ILE A 736 -14.46 4.99 -11.82
CA ILE A 736 -14.16 3.68 -11.22
C ILE A 736 -15.44 2.86 -11.01
N THR A 737 -16.52 3.51 -10.57
CA THR A 737 -17.82 2.85 -10.40
C THR A 737 -18.31 2.30 -11.74
N LEU A 738 -18.29 3.14 -12.79
CA LEU A 738 -18.70 2.74 -14.13
C LEU A 738 -17.86 1.58 -14.67
N GLN A 739 -16.53 1.64 -14.50
CA GLN A 739 -15.60 0.58 -14.90
C GLN A 739 -15.90 -0.75 -14.20
N ASN A 740 -16.12 -0.72 -12.88
CA ASN A 740 -16.33 -1.93 -12.09
C ASN A 740 -17.67 -2.62 -12.38
N THR A 741 -18.69 -1.85 -12.77
CA THR A 741 -20.01 -2.35 -13.13
C THR A 741 -20.15 -2.68 -14.63
N ALA A 742 -19.11 -2.44 -15.43
CA ALA A 742 -19.16 -2.59 -16.87
C ALA A 742 -19.13 -4.06 -17.30
N TYR A 743 -20.03 -4.40 -18.24
CA TYR A 743 -20.04 -5.65 -18.99
C TYR A 743 -19.14 -5.61 -20.23
N SER A 744 -18.95 -4.41 -20.79
CA SER A 744 -18.17 -4.23 -21.99
C SER A 744 -16.68 -4.23 -21.68
N VAL A 745 -15.94 -5.15 -22.31
CA VAL A 745 -14.48 -5.19 -22.25
C VAL A 745 -13.86 -3.87 -22.74
N ASN A 746 -14.54 -3.13 -23.63
CA ASN A 746 -14.08 -1.80 -24.06
C ASN A 746 -14.14 -0.78 -22.91
N ILE A 747 -15.21 -0.79 -22.11
CA ILE A 747 -15.30 0.11 -20.94
C ILE A 747 -14.34 -0.37 -19.85
N LYS A 748 -14.30 -1.68 -19.58
CA LYS A 748 -13.58 -2.24 -18.43
C LYS A 748 -12.07 -2.29 -18.60
N GLU A 749 -11.60 -2.81 -19.74
CA GLU A 749 -10.16 -3.02 -19.99
C GLU A 749 -9.56 -1.92 -20.84
N ARG A 750 -10.29 -1.39 -21.84
CA ARG A 750 -9.79 -0.29 -22.69
C ARG A 750 -10.05 1.11 -22.12
N LEU A 751 -10.88 1.21 -21.07
CA LEU A 751 -11.28 2.47 -20.44
C LEU A 751 -11.98 3.43 -21.40
N ASP A 752 -12.82 2.86 -22.28
CA ASP A 752 -13.55 3.59 -23.32
C ASP A 752 -14.82 4.28 -22.77
N PHE A 753 -14.61 5.23 -21.86
CA PHE A 753 -15.67 6.03 -21.22
C PHE A 753 -15.09 7.34 -20.65
N SER A 754 -15.94 8.32 -20.31
CA SER A 754 -15.54 9.55 -19.63
C SER A 754 -16.53 9.96 -18.55
N CYS A 755 -16.03 10.55 -17.45
CA CYS A 755 -16.81 11.12 -16.36
C CYS A 755 -16.31 12.53 -16.02
N ALA A 756 -17.25 13.45 -15.82
CA ALA A 756 -16.97 14.86 -15.57
C ALA A 756 -18.10 15.54 -14.81
N ILE A 757 -17.75 16.61 -14.10
CA ILE A 757 -18.64 17.49 -13.34
C ILE A 757 -18.68 18.84 -14.05
N PHE A 758 -19.88 19.40 -14.17
CA PHE A 758 -20.12 20.66 -14.84
C PHE A 758 -20.83 21.61 -13.87
N ASN A 759 -20.73 22.90 -14.13
CA ASN A 759 -21.47 23.89 -13.36
C ASN A 759 -22.88 24.08 -13.96
N PRO A 760 -23.76 24.88 -13.32
CA PRO A 760 -25.14 25.08 -13.79
C PRO A 760 -25.27 25.71 -15.18
N ASN A 761 -24.17 26.23 -15.76
CA ASN A 761 -24.11 26.78 -17.11
C ASN A 761 -23.55 25.78 -18.15
N GLY A 762 -23.31 24.53 -17.75
CA GLY A 762 -22.71 23.50 -18.61
C GLY A 762 -21.24 23.76 -18.93
N MET A 763 -20.50 24.44 -18.06
CA MET A 763 -19.04 24.56 -18.18
C MET A 763 -18.35 23.51 -17.31
N LEU A 764 -17.28 22.92 -17.83
CA LEU A 764 -16.50 21.90 -17.13
C LEU A 764 -15.91 22.45 -15.83
N VAL A 765 -16.13 21.74 -14.72
CA VAL A 765 -15.56 22.03 -13.39
C VAL A 765 -14.41 21.08 -13.09
N ALA A 766 -14.63 19.79 -13.29
CA ALA A 766 -13.64 18.73 -13.06
C ALA A 766 -13.91 17.55 -13.98
N ASN A 767 -12.86 16.78 -14.31
CA ASN A 767 -12.98 15.57 -15.09
C ASN A 767 -11.97 14.53 -14.63
N ALA A 768 -12.33 13.26 -14.75
CA ALA A 768 -11.35 12.20 -14.64
C ALA A 768 -10.52 12.10 -15.94
N PRO A 769 -9.31 11.52 -15.91
CA PRO A 769 -8.38 11.47 -17.04
C PRO A 769 -8.83 10.47 -18.11
N HIS A 770 -9.91 10.81 -18.79
CA HIS A 770 -10.59 9.99 -19.77
C HIS A 770 -10.49 10.56 -21.19
N ILE A 771 -11.21 9.96 -22.13
CA ILE A 771 -11.05 10.19 -23.56
C ILE A 771 -11.32 11.66 -23.93
N PRO A 772 -10.35 12.38 -24.54
CA PRO A 772 -10.45 13.81 -24.82
C PRO A 772 -11.63 14.16 -25.73
N ILE A 773 -11.94 13.28 -26.70
CA ILE A 773 -13.01 13.51 -27.65
C ILE A 773 -14.37 13.60 -26.95
N HIS A 774 -14.62 12.76 -25.94
CA HIS A 774 -15.82 12.82 -25.11
C HIS A 774 -15.87 14.11 -24.29
N LEU A 775 -14.76 14.48 -23.62
CA LEU A 775 -14.73 15.65 -22.75
C LEU A 775 -14.96 16.96 -23.51
N GLY A 776 -14.43 17.05 -24.74
CA GLY A 776 -14.64 18.20 -25.61
C GLY A 776 -16.10 18.36 -26.07
N SER A 777 -16.84 17.25 -26.19
CA SER A 777 -18.21 17.26 -26.71
C SER A 777 -19.28 17.33 -25.61
N MET A 778 -19.01 16.80 -24.42
CA MET A 778 -19.95 16.71 -23.29
C MET A 778 -20.55 18.06 -22.86
N SER A 779 -19.76 19.14 -22.91
CA SER A 779 -20.27 20.49 -22.55
C SER A 779 -21.48 20.88 -23.40
N GLU A 780 -21.49 20.51 -24.67
CA GLU A 780 -22.58 20.84 -25.58
C GLU A 780 -23.82 19.96 -25.34
N SER A 781 -23.62 18.69 -25.00
CA SER A 781 -24.71 17.81 -24.57
C SER A 781 -25.41 18.35 -23.32
N ILE A 782 -24.64 18.82 -22.35
CA ILE A 782 -25.19 19.37 -21.11
C ILE A 782 -25.93 20.67 -21.36
N ARG A 783 -25.37 21.59 -22.16
CA ARG A 783 -26.08 22.82 -22.54
C ARG A 783 -27.36 22.53 -23.32
N THR A 784 -27.36 21.52 -24.19
CA THR A 784 -28.56 21.09 -24.91
C THR A 784 -29.62 20.59 -23.93
N VAL A 785 -29.26 19.68 -23.02
CA VAL A 785 -30.19 19.18 -21.99
C VAL A 785 -30.73 20.30 -21.12
N LEU A 786 -29.88 21.22 -20.65
CA LEU A 786 -30.30 22.39 -19.86
C LEU A 786 -31.26 23.30 -20.63
N THR A 787 -31.04 23.47 -21.94
CA THR A 787 -31.86 24.35 -22.79
C THR A 787 -33.21 23.71 -23.09
N GLU A 788 -33.23 22.45 -23.51
CA GLU A 788 -34.45 21.74 -23.90
C GLU A 788 -35.34 21.39 -22.71
N ASN A 789 -34.77 21.29 -21.50
CA ASN A 789 -35.50 20.92 -20.28
C ASN A 789 -35.61 22.06 -19.27
N ARG A 790 -35.34 23.30 -19.69
CA ARG A 790 -35.37 24.47 -18.79
C ARG A 790 -36.71 24.58 -18.07
N GLY A 791 -36.66 24.59 -16.73
CA GLY A 791 -37.83 24.78 -15.87
C GLY A 791 -38.67 23.52 -15.62
N VAL A 792 -38.28 22.36 -16.16
CA VAL A 792 -38.98 21.09 -15.91
C VAL A 792 -38.12 20.02 -15.24
N MET A 793 -36.80 20.22 -15.15
CA MET A 793 -35.88 19.31 -14.46
C MET A 793 -36.20 19.22 -12.97
N LYS A 794 -36.15 18.01 -12.41
CA LYS A 794 -36.40 17.72 -10.99
C LYS A 794 -35.27 16.88 -10.39
N PRO A 795 -35.10 16.92 -9.05
CA PRO A 795 -34.18 16.02 -8.37
C PRO A 795 -34.50 14.55 -8.70
N GLY A 796 -33.46 13.81 -9.09
CA GLY A 796 -33.56 12.38 -9.46
C GLY A 796 -33.80 12.12 -10.95
N ASP A 797 -34.04 13.15 -11.77
CA ASP A 797 -34.12 12.98 -13.22
C ASP A 797 -32.75 12.55 -13.79
N VAL A 798 -32.76 11.68 -14.81
CA VAL A 798 -31.57 11.28 -15.57
C VAL A 798 -31.88 11.43 -17.05
N TYR A 799 -31.04 12.18 -17.75
CA TYR A 799 -31.18 12.44 -19.18
C TYR A 799 -30.16 11.61 -19.95
N VAL A 800 -30.59 11.00 -21.06
CA VAL A 800 -29.73 10.17 -21.90
C VAL A 800 -29.70 10.76 -23.31
N VAL A 801 -28.51 11.06 -23.81
CA VAL A 801 -28.28 11.67 -25.12
C VAL A 801 -27.27 10.86 -25.91
N ASN A 802 -27.61 10.53 -27.15
CA ASN A 802 -26.69 9.92 -28.12
C ASN A 802 -26.63 10.70 -29.44
N ALA A 803 -27.12 11.95 -29.45
CA ALA A 803 -27.22 12.79 -30.63
C ALA A 803 -25.84 13.37 -31.01
N PRO A 804 -25.21 12.96 -32.13
CA PRO A 804 -23.87 13.43 -32.50
C PRO A 804 -23.85 14.93 -32.84
N TYR A 805 -25.00 15.49 -33.21
CA TYR A 805 -25.13 16.91 -33.53
C TYR A 805 -25.26 17.80 -32.28
N ASN A 806 -25.49 17.22 -31.10
CA ASN A 806 -25.72 17.91 -29.84
C ASN A 806 -24.70 17.45 -28.78
N GLY A 807 -23.44 17.35 -29.16
CA GLY A 807 -22.34 16.99 -28.25
C GLY A 807 -22.06 15.49 -28.09
N GLY A 808 -22.72 14.61 -28.85
CA GLY A 808 -22.26 13.22 -29.02
C GLY A 808 -21.09 13.13 -30.02
N THR A 809 -20.22 12.14 -29.89
CA THR A 809 -19.07 11.94 -30.79
C THR A 809 -19.40 10.99 -31.95
N HIS A 810 -20.16 9.94 -31.71
CA HIS A 810 -20.83 9.14 -32.73
C HIS A 810 -22.06 8.42 -32.16
N LEU A 811 -22.89 7.81 -33.01
CA LEU A 811 -24.15 7.17 -32.62
C LEU A 811 -24.05 6.13 -31.48
N PRO A 812 -23.00 5.30 -31.42
CA PRO A 812 -22.80 4.38 -30.29
C PRO A 812 -22.49 5.04 -28.94
N ASP A 813 -22.12 6.33 -28.92
CA ASP A 813 -21.79 7.01 -27.66
C ASP A 813 -23.06 7.47 -26.98
N VAL A 814 -23.17 7.12 -25.71
CA VAL A 814 -24.31 7.46 -24.87
C VAL A 814 -23.83 8.27 -23.69
N THR A 815 -24.35 9.48 -23.56
CA THR A 815 -24.08 10.38 -22.43
C THR A 815 -25.28 10.34 -21.48
N ALA A 816 -25.05 9.91 -20.23
CA ALA A 816 -26.01 10.02 -19.15
C ALA A 816 -25.71 11.25 -18.29
N ILE A 817 -26.70 12.11 -18.06
CA ILE A 817 -26.57 13.40 -17.37
C ILE A 817 -27.56 13.43 -16.21
N THR A 818 -27.07 13.67 -15.00
CA THR A 818 -27.88 13.76 -13.78
C THR A 818 -27.65 15.13 -13.13
N PRO A 819 -28.64 16.04 -13.12
CA PRO A 819 -28.53 17.32 -12.43
C PRO A 819 -28.50 17.13 -10.91
N VAL A 820 -27.62 17.87 -10.22
CA VAL A 820 -27.55 17.88 -8.75
C VAL A 820 -28.12 19.18 -8.23
N PHE A 821 -29.14 19.09 -7.38
CA PHE A 821 -29.83 20.25 -6.81
C PHE A 821 -29.32 20.61 -5.41
N ASP A 822 -29.60 21.85 -4.98
CA ASP A 822 -29.47 22.25 -3.59
C ASP A 822 -30.45 21.47 -2.66
N LYS A 823 -30.28 21.62 -1.35
CA LYS A 823 -31.13 20.93 -0.35
C LYS A 823 -32.61 21.34 -0.43
N ALA A 824 -32.90 22.52 -0.97
CA ALA A 824 -34.26 23.01 -1.15
C ALA A 824 -34.90 22.48 -2.45
N ALA A 825 -34.11 21.85 -3.32
CA ALA A 825 -34.49 21.42 -4.66
C ALA A 825 -34.87 22.57 -5.61
N ASP A 826 -34.43 23.79 -5.33
CA ASP A 826 -34.83 24.99 -6.07
C ASP A 826 -33.80 25.41 -7.14
N SER A 827 -32.53 25.08 -6.93
CA SER A 827 -31.44 25.44 -7.84
C SER A 827 -30.54 24.26 -8.18
N ILE A 828 -30.14 24.19 -9.45
CA ILE A 828 -29.12 23.24 -9.91
C ILE A 828 -27.75 23.77 -9.47
N LEU A 829 -26.97 22.92 -8.81
CA LEU A 829 -25.60 23.17 -8.38
C LEU A 829 -24.57 22.62 -9.38
N PHE A 830 -24.84 21.45 -9.97
CA PHE A 830 -23.98 20.76 -10.95
C PHE A 830 -24.79 20.08 -12.05
#